data_AF-A0A935MZ05-F1
#
_entry.id   AF-A0A935MZ05-F1
#
_cell.length_a   1.000
_cell.length_b   1.000
_cell.length_c   1.000
_cell.angle_alpha   90.00
_cell.angle_beta   90.00
_cell.angle_gamma   90.00
#
_symmetry.space_group_name_H-M   'P 1'
#
loop_
_entity.id
_entity.type
_entity.pdbx_description
1 polymer ?
#
loop_
_entity_poly.entity_id
_entity_poly.type
_entity_poly.pdbx_seq_one_letter_code
_entity_poly.pdbx_strand_id
1 'polypeptide(L)'
;MRLNSISASQNPNSRLHRSPAWALLLFVIIFILYGSLFPFDFQSTPQPFENLYAELNLLNQRSDAIDNFLLFIPLGAVSYFCFNRFQERVAFALVSWLLLGVLLQIAQLYVPGRVASLVDSFWNAFGQITGMILAHQLMPWLSRHVGQMQHVRDRFALILVFSWLSYESFPFIPTLEIAELRNHVKAFVYAPPFEWIRLWQHLLAALLGTIALLRAQLLQRRMFAVGIAGIFLIMLEIFVVYGDLRRETMLGIIIGLFLGERLEHGLRTRVWYAVMIIALTAYITTVLTPFRGQPVDGMYTLTPFSSLLWFGNTKIVSPAAYEILAIGSLLWAGMFGQRLFMEHRWVWPVLLAILLLMLESVRVLIVGLHGDTTPLIILGVLVPFAIVLGRQVNPSDPIHFEKMTAYEQKTSASRVPPAVSASGRQSVIWYKILALIVVIALSLWTLIQLPNVPYNLRELFGTHQLFGSVVFAIVLLWLGFAPGWIVEQAGKQTWAVLWLPFWLLLTACISLALLMLSVTAESLNDITGSTDLYRRIVQDNYWGNVWRDRMADWPAALVNLLERTVRFTALYWLLLVPLTICALIINPLWRFPAVASSFFILISLWWLAKWIVVDEAITDNLIELIAPNGEPYLGMLLFLLASHATLLSNLNYRNAIFMVIVSIFALMASWWLMNNGLEQVLFKYGSVFSAPQFLLGANRTQWLPEEVLMFRWSIVYLGAVGVIAMGARYVRLLALIGR
;
A
#
# COMPACT_ATOMS: atom_id res chain seq x y z
N MET A 1 14.71 17.49 39.96
CA MET A 1 14.89 18.09 38.62
C MET A 1 13.63 17.82 37.80
N ARG A 2 12.77 18.83 37.64
CA ARG A 2 11.57 18.77 36.78
C ARG A 2 12.00 18.90 35.32
N LEU A 3 11.87 17.85 34.53
CA LEU A 3 11.98 17.92 33.07
C LEU A 3 10.62 18.40 32.53
N ASN A 4 10.60 19.64 32.06
CA ASN A 4 9.45 20.25 31.39
C ASN A 4 9.10 19.42 30.14
N SER A 5 7.94 18.77 30.18
CA SER A 5 7.26 18.25 29.02
C SER A 5 6.79 19.41 28.16
N ILE A 6 7.54 19.70 27.10
CA ILE A 6 7.06 20.56 26.02
C ILE A 6 5.88 19.82 25.38
N SER A 7 4.69 20.32 25.65
CA SER A 7 3.48 19.93 24.95
C SER A 7 3.70 20.17 23.47
N ALA A 8 3.64 19.09 22.68
CA ALA A 8 3.61 19.19 21.24
C ALA A 8 2.32 19.90 20.85
N SER A 9 2.40 21.22 20.62
CA SER A 9 1.33 21.99 20.02
C SER A 9 0.99 21.34 18.68
N GLN A 10 -0.21 20.76 18.60
CA GLN A 10 -0.74 20.24 17.36
C GLN A 10 -1.07 21.43 16.44
N ASN A 11 -0.05 21.89 15.73
CA ASN A 11 -0.20 22.92 14.73
C ASN A 11 -1.02 22.32 13.56
N PRO A 12 -2.25 22.81 13.26
CA PRO A 12 -3.11 22.27 12.21
C PRO A 12 -2.45 22.28 10.83
N ASN A 13 -1.44 23.13 10.67
CA ASN A 13 -0.62 23.30 9.47
C ASN A 13 0.34 22.12 9.18
N SER A 14 0.60 21.23 10.14
CA SER A 14 1.49 20.07 9.95
C SER A 14 0.94 19.01 8.99
N ARG A 15 -0.39 18.94 8.81
CA ARG A 15 -1.03 17.95 7.91
C ARG A 15 -0.82 18.29 6.43
N LEU A 16 -0.77 19.58 6.10
CA LEU A 16 -0.63 20.09 4.73
C LEU A 16 0.81 19.99 4.20
N HIS A 17 1.82 19.99 5.07
CA HIS A 17 3.22 19.82 4.66
C HIS A 17 3.59 18.40 4.20
N ARG A 18 2.73 17.40 4.46
CA ARG A 18 3.05 15.98 4.15
C ARG A 18 2.47 15.47 2.84
N SER A 19 1.47 16.12 2.26
CA SER A 19 0.86 15.64 1.01
C SER A 19 1.85 15.48 -0.17
N PRO A 20 2.92 16.31 -0.35
CA PRO A 20 3.86 16.07 -1.44
C PRO A 20 4.76 14.86 -1.16
N ALA A 21 5.15 14.62 0.10
CA ALA A 21 5.92 13.43 0.47
C ALA A 21 5.09 12.15 0.23
N TRP A 22 3.80 12.16 0.58
CA TRP A 22 2.91 11.03 0.32
C TRP A 22 2.65 10.80 -1.18
N ALA A 23 2.50 11.87 -1.97
CA ALA A 23 2.37 11.75 -3.42
C ALA A 23 3.64 11.16 -4.06
N LEU A 24 4.81 11.62 -3.62
CA LEU A 24 6.09 11.07 -4.06
C LEU A 24 6.28 9.62 -3.60
N LEU A 25 5.84 9.27 -2.39
CA LEU A 25 5.91 7.90 -1.88
C LEU A 25 5.06 6.97 -2.76
N LEU A 26 3.84 7.38 -3.07
CA LEU A 26 2.94 6.63 -3.94
C LEU A 26 3.54 6.47 -5.33
N PHE A 27 4.10 7.54 -5.89
CA PHE A 27 4.79 7.49 -7.18
C PHE A 27 5.95 6.49 -7.17
N VAL A 28 6.82 6.54 -6.16
CA VAL A 28 7.95 5.60 -6.03
C VAL A 28 7.47 4.16 -5.90
N ILE A 29 6.44 3.89 -5.10
CA ILE A 29 5.89 2.53 -4.95
C ILE A 29 5.33 2.03 -6.30
N ILE A 30 4.53 2.86 -6.99
CA ILE A 30 3.97 2.51 -8.30
C ILE A 30 5.09 2.29 -9.32
N PHE A 31 6.11 3.15 -9.31
CA PHE A 31 7.25 3.04 -10.22
C PHE A 31 8.03 1.73 -10.01
N ILE A 32 8.28 1.34 -8.75
CA ILE A 32 8.92 0.05 -8.41
C ILE A 32 8.06 -1.12 -8.90
N LEU A 33 6.77 -1.13 -8.54
CA LEU A 33 5.83 -2.18 -8.98
C LEU A 33 5.78 -2.30 -10.50
N TYR A 34 5.69 -1.16 -11.18
CA TYR A 34 5.61 -1.09 -12.63
C TYR A 34 6.90 -1.59 -13.28
N GLY A 35 8.05 -1.03 -12.89
CA GLY A 35 9.34 -1.36 -13.48
C GLY A 35 9.75 -2.82 -13.28
N SER A 36 9.41 -3.40 -12.12
CA SER A 36 9.79 -4.77 -11.80
C SER A 36 8.86 -5.82 -12.43
N LEU A 37 7.59 -5.50 -12.70
CA LEU A 37 6.64 -6.41 -13.36
C LEU A 37 6.54 -6.20 -14.88
N PHE A 38 7.08 -5.09 -15.40
CA PHE A 38 7.14 -4.82 -16.83
C PHE A 38 7.84 -5.96 -17.61
N PRO A 39 7.28 -6.44 -18.74
CA PRO A 39 6.17 -5.88 -19.52
C PRO A 39 4.75 -6.39 -19.16
N PHE A 40 4.56 -7.02 -18.01
CA PHE A 40 3.28 -7.63 -17.56
C PHE A 40 2.80 -8.82 -18.40
N ASP A 41 3.71 -9.51 -19.09
CA ASP A 41 3.43 -10.73 -19.85
C ASP A 41 3.45 -11.96 -18.93
N PHE A 42 2.41 -12.16 -18.12
CA PHE A 42 2.39 -13.24 -17.13
C PHE A 42 2.08 -14.61 -17.76
N GLN A 43 2.90 -15.61 -17.45
CA GLN A 43 2.67 -17.01 -17.81
C GLN A 43 1.86 -17.73 -16.72
N SER A 44 1.09 -18.76 -17.10
CA SER A 44 0.28 -19.54 -16.15
C SER A 44 1.10 -20.49 -15.28
N THR A 45 2.27 -20.92 -15.77
CA THR A 45 3.20 -21.80 -15.06
C THR A 45 4.40 -20.98 -14.60
N PRO A 46 4.74 -20.97 -13.29
CA PRO A 46 5.91 -20.26 -12.82
C PRO A 46 7.20 -20.95 -13.26
N GLN A 47 8.28 -20.19 -13.37
CA GLN A 47 9.64 -20.74 -13.39
C GLN A 47 9.91 -21.54 -12.10
N PRO A 48 10.84 -22.52 -12.12
CA PRO A 48 11.17 -23.32 -10.94
C PRO A 48 11.51 -22.46 -9.73
N PHE A 49 10.92 -22.77 -8.57
CA PHE A 49 11.17 -22.05 -7.31
C PHE A 49 12.65 -22.06 -6.91
N GLU A 50 13.42 -23.06 -7.36
CA GLU A 50 14.86 -23.13 -7.18
C GLU A 50 15.59 -21.90 -7.70
N ASN A 51 15.08 -21.24 -8.75
CA ASN A 51 15.68 -20.03 -9.31
C ASN A 51 15.79 -18.89 -8.29
N LEU A 52 14.87 -18.80 -7.31
CA LEU A 52 14.91 -17.77 -6.26
C LEU A 52 16.16 -17.84 -5.38
N TYR A 53 16.75 -19.04 -5.23
CA TYR A 53 17.91 -19.29 -4.37
C TYR A 53 19.06 -20.00 -5.09
N ALA A 54 18.99 -20.14 -6.41
CA ALA A 54 20.04 -20.76 -7.21
C ALA A 54 21.35 -19.96 -7.15
N GLU A 55 21.26 -18.63 -7.05
CA GLU A 55 22.39 -17.71 -7.01
C GLU A 55 22.43 -16.99 -5.65
N LEU A 56 23.13 -17.56 -4.66
CA LEU A 56 23.30 -16.96 -3.33
C LEU A 56 24.50 -15.99 -3.24
N ASN A 57 25.27 -15.83 -4.32
CA ASN A 57 26.43 -14.96 -4.32
C ASN A 57 26.02 -13.49 -4.57
N LEU A 58 26.16 -12.67 -3.53
CA LEU A 58 25.71 -11.27 -3.50
C LEU A 58 26.31 -10.37 -4.61
N LEU A 59 27.44 -10.75 -5.21
CA LEU A 59 28.23 -9.91 -6.12
C LEU A 59 28.42 -10.49 -7.52
N ASN A 60 27.83 -11.64 -7.86
CA ASN A 60 28.00 -12.25 -9.18
C ASN A 60 27.33 -11.42 -10.29
N GLN A 61 26.16 -10.83 -10.01
CA GLN A 61 25.44 -9.91 -10.91
C GLN A 61 25.49 -8.48 -10.37
N ARG A 62 26.65 -7.82 -10.52
CA ARG A 62 26.88 -6.47 -9.99
C ARG A 62 25.92 -5.42 -10.56
N SER A 63 25.52 -5.55 -11.83
CA SER A 63 24.59 -4.61 -12.47
C SER A 63 23.21 -4.66 -11.80
N ASP A 64 22.63 -5.85 -11.70
CA ASP A 64 21.28 -6.04 -11.12
C ASP A 64 21.25 -5.70 -9.63
N ALA A 65 22.33 -6.01 -8.90
CA ALA A 65 22.52 -5.59 -7.52
C ALA A 65 22.51 -4.07 -7.35
N ILE A 66 23.21 -3.33 -8.23
CA ILE A 66 23.27 -1.87 -8.22
C ILE A 66 21.91 -1.28 -8.57
N ASP A 67 21.21 -1.81 -9.58
CA ASP A 67 19.90 -1.31 -10.01
C ASP A 67 18.85 -1.46 -8.91
N ASN A 68 18.75 -2.65 -8.31
CA ASN A 68 17.86 -2.91 -7.17
C ASN A 68 18.19 -2.04 -5.95
N PHE A 69 19.48 -1.88 -5.64
CA PHE A 69 19.94 -0.99 -4.59
C PHE A 69 19.53 0.47 -4.82
N LEU A 70 19.84 1.03 -6.01
CA LEU A 70 19.54 2.42 -6.35
C LEU A 70 18.05 2.68 -6.43
N LEU A 71 17.26 1.73 -6.95
CA LEU A 71 15.82 1.82 -7.10
C LEU A 71 15.11 1.99 -5.74
N PHE A 72 15.62 1.38 -4.68
CA PHE A 72 15.01 1.43 -3.34
C PHE A 72 15.52 2.57 -2.45
N ILE A 73 16.59 3.29 -2.81
CA ILE A 73 17.05 4.49 -2.08
C ILE A 73 15.94 5.55 -1.98
N PRO A 74 15.26 5.96 -3.08
CA PRO A 74 14.16 6.92 -3.00
C PRO A 74 13.04 6.47 -2.06
N LEU A 75 12.70 5.18 -2.05
CA LEU A 75 11.66 4.62 -1.17
C LEU A 75 12.03 4.83 0.31
N GLY A 76 13.28 4.53 0.67
CA GLY A 76 13.84 4.78 1.98
C GLY A 76 13.78 6.25 2.38
N ALA A 77 14.28 7.13 1.51
CA ALA A 77 14.36 8.56 1.76
C ALA A 77 12.97 9.21 1.91
N VAL A 78 12.02 8.89 1.04
CA VAL A 78 10.68 9.47 1.06
C VAL A 78 9.85 8.96 2.24
N SER A 79 10.03 7.69 2.63
CA SER A 79 9.38 7.15 3.83
C SER A 79 9.75 7.92 5.10
N TYR A 80 11.00 8.40 5.20
CA TYR A 80 11.45 9.22 6.32
C TYR A 80 10.62 10.50 6.48
N PHE A 81 10.17 11.10 5.37
CA PHE A 81 9.36 12.32 5.37
C PHE A 81 7.86 12.06 5.56
N CYS A 82 7.37 10.88 5.21
CA CYS A 82 5.96 10.50 5.39
C CYS A 82 5.63 10.15 6.85
N PHE A 83 6.59 9.52 7.54
CA PHE A 83 6.42 8.97 8.88
C PHE A 83 7.28 9.71 9.90
N ASN A 84 6.75 9.99 11.09
CA ASN A 84 7.48 10.78 12.10
C ASN A 84 8.10 9.92 13.18
N ARG A 85 7.46 8.80 13.48
CA ARG A 85 7.93 7.89 14.52
C ARG A 85 8.91 6.92 13.89
N PHE A 86 10.04 6.69 14.56
CA PHE A 86 11.00 5.65 14.16
C PHE A 86 10.31 4.31 13.89
N GLN A 87 9.34 3.97 14.75
CA GLN A 87 8.53 2.76 14.61
C GLN A 87 7.69 2.70 13.33
N GLU A 88 7.11 3.82 12.88
CA GLU A 88 6.34 3.89 11.63
C GLU A 88 7.27 3.70 10.42
N ARG A 89 8.48 4.27 10.47
CA ARG A 89 9.50 4.14 9.42
C ARG A 89 10.01 2.71 9.30
N VAL A 90 10.29 2.05 10.43
CA VAL A 90 10.72 0.65 10.46
C VAL A 90 9.59 -0.27 10.01
N ALA A 91 8.37 -0.07 10.50
CA ALA A 91 7.22 -0.89 10.09
C ALA A 91 6.94 -0.73 8.58
N PHE A 92 6.97 0.50 8.07
CA PHE A 92 6.86 0.74 6.64
C PHE A 92 7.98 0.04 5.88
N ALA A 93 9.25 0.17 6.31
CA ALA A 93 10.37 -0.46 5.63
C ALA A 93 10.26 -1.98 5.58
N LEU A 94 9.88 -2.63 6.68
CA LEU A 94 9.66 -4.08 6.72
C LEU A 94 8.51 -4.50 5.80
N VAL A 95 7.38 -3.80 5.85
CA VAL A 95 6.21 -4.11 5.01
C VAL A 95 6.52 -3.88 3.54
N SER A 96 7.13 -2.74 3.19
CA SER A 96 7.50 -2.45 1.80
C SER A 96 8.60 -3.38 1.29
N TRP A 97 9.54 -3.82 2.13
CA TRP A 97 10.51 -4.82 1.75
C TRP A 97 9.86 -6.19 1.53
N LEU A 98 8.95 -6.62 2.40
CA LEU A 98 8.20 -7.86 2.19
C LEU A 98 7.38 -7.81 0.90
N LEU A 99 6.64 -6.73 0.66
CA LEU A 99 5.76 -6.59 -0.50
C LEU A 99 6.52 -6.33 -1.80
N LEU A 100 7.44 -5.36 -1.81
CA LEU A 100 8.13 -4.91 -3.02
C LEU A 100 9.48 -5.61 -3.22
N GLY A 101 10.12 -6.08 -2.16
CA GLY A 101 11.40 -6.78 -2.21
C GLY A 101 11.27 -8.30 -2.31
N VAL A 102 10.34 -8.93 -1.58
CA VAL A 102 10.20 -10.41 -1.55
C VAL A 102 9.04 -10.89 -2.43
N LEU A 103 7.80 -10.44 -2.18
CA LEU A 103 6.64 -10.91 -2.94
C LEU A 103 6.73 -10.57 -4.43
N LEU A 104 7.38 -9.45 -4.75
CA LEU A 104 7.63 -9.05 -6.13
C LEU A 104 8.54 -10.07 -6.84
N GLN A 105 9.59 -10.57 -6.17
CA GLN A 105 10.46 -11.62 -6.72
C GLN A 105 9.67 -12.92 -6.98
N ILE A 106 8.73 -13.26 -6.10
CA ILE A 106 7.82 -14.40 -6.32
C ILE A 106 6.93 -14.15 -7.53
N ALA A 107 6.38 -12.94 -7.67
CA ALA A 107 5.57 -12.56 -8.84
C ALA A 107 6.37 -12.60 -10.15
N GLN A 108 7.66 -12.28 -10.11
CA GLN A 108 8.56 -12.34 -11.27
C GLN A 108 8.82 -13.77 -11.77
N LEU A 109 8.60 -14.81 -10.97
CA LEU A 109 8.63 -16.19 -11.46
C LEU A 109 7.61 -16.45 -12.58
N TYR A 110 6.54 -15.65 -12.63
CA TYR A 110 5.51 -15.73 -13.65
C TYR A 110 5.81 -14.82 -14.86
N VAL A 111 6.90 -14.04 -14.84
CA VAL A 111 7.26 -13.10 -15.93
C VAL A 111 8.43 -13.67 -16.75
N PRO A 112 8.25 -13.95 -18.06
CA PRO A 112 9.30 -14.49 -18.90
C PRO A 112 10.43 -13.48 -19.11
N GLY A 113 11.66 -13.98 -19.14
CA GLY A 113 12.86 -13.15 -19.31
C GLY A 113 13.28 -12.36 -18.06
N ARG A 114 12.55 -12.45 -16.95
CA ARG A 114 12.99 -11.94 -15.64
C ARG A 114 13.67 -13.06 -14.85
N VAL A 115 14.76 -12.69 -14.18
CA VAL A 115 15.49 -13.57 -13.25
C VAL A 115 15.06 -13.17 -11.84
N ALA A 116 14.25 -14.02 -11.20
CA ALA A 116 13.83 -13.80 -9.82
C ALA A 116 14.94 -14.26 -8.86
N SER A 117 15.30 -13.43 -7.88
CA SER A 117 16.38 -13.72 -6.94
C SER A 117 16.12 -13.14 -5.54
N LEU A 118 16.36 -13.94 -4.50
CA LEU A 118 16.34 -13.46 -3.11
C LEU A 118 17.53 -12.54 -2.80
N VAL A 119 18.62 -12.61 -3.57
CA VAL A 119 19.74 -11.66 -3.45
C VAL A 119 19.32 -10.25 -3.84
N ASP A 120 18.43 -10.11 -4.83
CA ASP A 120 17.89 -8.80 -5.21
C ASP A 120 17.01 -8.22 -4.09
N SER A 121 16.25 -9.08 -3.40
CA SER A 121 15.50 -8.68 -2.21
C SER A 121 16.42 -8.13 -1.10
N PHE A 122 17.62 -8.68 -0.94
CA PHE A 122 18.62 -8.15 -0.01
C PHE A 122 19.10 -6.76 -0.43
N TRP A 123 19.42 -6.55 -1.71
CA TRP A 123 19.83 -5.24 -2.23
C TRP A 123 18.71 -4.19 -2.14
N ASN A 124 17.45 -4.59 -2.34
CA ASN A 124 16.27 -3.76 -2.13
C ASN A 124 16.16 -3.28 -0.67
N ALA A 125 16.34 -4.18 0.31
CA ALA A 125 16.37 -3.81 1.72
C ALA A 125 17.54 -2.86 2.03
N PHE A 126 18.73 -3.15 1.49
CA PHE A 126 19.92 -2.35 1.73
C PHE A 126 19.80 -0.93 1.14
N GLY A 127 19.24 -0.80 -0.06
CA GLY A 127 18.92 0.47 -0.70
C GLY A 127 17.93 1.28 0.13
N GLN A 128 16.86 0.64 0.60
CA GLN A 128 15.84 1.29 1.43
C GLN A 128 16.40 1.80 2.77
N ILE A 129 17.21 0.99 3.46
CA ILE A 129 17.88 1.41 4.70
C ILE A 129 18.81 2.59 4.43
N THR A 130 19.59 2.51 3.37
CA THR A 130 20.53 3.57 2.97
C THR A 130 19.82 4.88 2.69
N GLY A 131 18.73 4.87 1.92
CA GLY A 131 17.92 6.06 1.65
C GLY A 131 17.36 6.70 2.91
N MET A 132 16.93 5.88 3.88
CA MET A 132 16.42 6.38 5.16
C MET A 132 17.51 7.00 6.03
N ILE A 133 18.71 6.39 6.06
CA ILE A 133 19.89 6.93 6.75
C ILE A 133 20.33 8.24 6.12
N LEU A 134 20.42 8.30 4.78
CA LEU A 134 20.74 9.52 4.05
C LEU A 134 19.76 10.64 4.38
N ALA A 135 18.45 10.36 4.32
CA ALA A 135 17.44 11.34 4.71
C ALA A 135 17.58 11.78 6.18
N HIS A 136 17.89 10.85 7.09
CA HIS A 136 18.12 11.17 8.50
C HIS A 136 19.35 12.04 8.76
N GLN A 137 20.46 11.78 8.07
CA GLN A 137 21.72 12.52 8.26
C GLN A 137 21.71 13.87 7.53
N LEU A 138 21.17 13.89 6.31
CA LEU A 138 21.08 15.11 5.51
C LEU A 138 20.05 16.08 6.08
N MET A 139 18.98 15.61 6.75
CA MET A 139 17.91 16.50 7.21
C MET A 139 18.33 17.49 8.31
N PRO A 140 19.05 17.12 9.40
CA PRO A 140 19.58 18.08 10.36
C PRO A 140 20.54 19.07 9.68
N TRP A 141 21.39 18.59 8.76
CA TRP A 141 22.33 19.45 8.02
C TRP A 141 21.58 20.44 7.11
N LEU A 142 20.64 19.97 6.29
CA LEU A 142 19.74 20.78 5.47
C LEU A 142 18.92 21.73 6.35
N SER A 143 18.30 21.28 7.43
CA SER A 143 17.48 22.15 8.29
C SER A 143 18.30 23.23 9.01
N ARG A 144 19.61 22.98 9.28
CA ARG A 144 20.50 23.99 9.85
C ARG A 144 20.93 25.01 8.81
N HIS A 145 21.28 24.57 7.60
CA HIS A 145 21.80 25.45 6.55
C HIS A 145 20.67 26.11 5.72
N VAL A 146 19.61 25.37 5.40
CA VAL A 146 18.35 25.86 4.77
C VAL A 146 17.45 26.57 5.80
N GLY A 147 17.49 26.19 7.09
CA GLY A 147 16.78 26.94 8.14
C GLY A 147 17.42 28.30 8.46
N GLN A 148 18.70 28.50 8.09
CA GLN A 148 19.33 29.81 7.99
C GLN A 148 18.93 30.57 6.71
N MET A 149 18.45 29.86 5.67
CA MET A 149 17.81 30.45 4.48
C MET A 149 16.34 30.81 4.75
N GLN A 150 16.06 31.58 5.81
CA GLN A 150 14.72 32.12 6.09
C GLN A 150 14.16 33.02 4.98
N HIS A 151 14.96 33.29 3.94
CA HIS A 151 14.65 34.17 2.82
C HIS A 151 14.21 33.47 1.52
N VAL A 152 14.19 32.12 1.46
CA VAL A 152 13.72 31.43 0.24
C VAL A 152 12.21 31.63 0.09
N ARG A 153 11.83 32.45 -0.89
CA ARG A 153 10.47 32.93 -1.09
C ARG A 153 9.61 31.96 -1.91
N ASP A 154 10.22 31.24 -2.84
CA ASP A 154 9.55 30.24 -3.69
C ASP A 154 10.27 28.89 -3.64
N ARG A 155 9.68 27.92 -2.95
CA ARG A 155 10.26 26.58 -2.78
C ARG A 155 9.98 25.66 -3.96
N PHE A 156 8.95 25.95 -4.77
CA PHE A 156 8.69 25.17 -5.98
C PHE A 156 9.72 25.50 -7.07
N ALA A 157 10.17 26.75 -7.13
CA ALA A 157 11.25 27.18 -8.01
C ALA A 157 12.56 26.40 -7.78
N LEU A 158 12.83 25.91 -6.57
CA LEU A 158 14.00 25.06 -6.29
C LEU A 158 13.92 23.70 -7.01
N ILE A 159 12.73 23.14 -7.16
CA ILE A 159 12.53 21.91 -7.95
C ILE A 159 12.90 22.19 -9.40
N LEU A 160 12.47 23.32 -9.96
CA LEU A 160 12.81 23.73 -11.33
C LEU A 160 14.31 23.96 -11.50
N VAL A 161 14.98 24.62 -10.55
CA VAL A 161 16.45 24.78 -10.58
C VAL A 161 17.14 23.42 -10.55
N PHE A 162 16.68 22.48 -9.72
CA PHE A 162 17.26 21.14 -9.67
C PHE A 162 17.01 20.34 -10.96
N SER A 163 15.83 20.47 -11.56
CA SER A 163 15.52 19.86 -12.88
C SER A 163 16.41 20.44 -13.97
N TRP A 164 16.68 21.75 -13.94
CA TRP A 164 17.63 22.38 -14.84
C TRP A 164 19.05 21.83 -14.66
N LEU A 165 19.59 21.81 -13.44
CA LEU A 165 20.92 21.24 -13.18
C LEU A 165 21.01 19.77 -13.62
N SER A 166 19.93 19.01 -13.44
CA SER A 166 19.84 17.59 -13.83
C SER A 166 19.81 17.43 -15.35
N TYR A 167 19.18 18.34 -16.07
CA TYR A 167 19.25 18.37 -17.53
C TYR A 167 20.68 18.60 -18.03
N GLU A 168 21.41 19.54 -17.42
CA GLU A 168 22.76 19.90 -17.85
C GLU A 168 23.79 18.81 -17.52
N SER A 169 23.73 18.17 -16.35
CA SER A 169 24.86 17.31 -15.92
C SER A 169 24.52 16.13 -15.00
N PHE A 170 23.29 15.59 -15.04
CA PHE A 170 23.00 14.30 -14.38
C PHE A 170 23.89 13.19 -14.98
N PRO A 171 24.45 12.25 -14.18
CA PRO A 171 24.21 11.90 -12.76
C PRO A 171 25.10 12.61 -11.73
N PHE A 172 25.77 13.71 -12.09
CA PHE A 172 26.68 14.45 -11.20
C PHE A 172 27.84 13.61 -10.65
N ILE A 173 28.29 12.58 -11.39
CA ILE A 173 29.46 11.77 -11.02
C ILE A 173 30.72 12.55 -11.43
N PRO A 174 31.54 13.02 -10.47
CA PRO A 174 32.74 13.76 -10.79
C PRO A 174 33.78 12.82 -11.43
N THR A 175 34.43 13.27 -12.49
CA THR A 175 35.60 12.64 -13.10
C THR A 175 36.83 13.51 -12.92
N LEU A 176 37.92 12.86 -12.54
CA LEU A 176 39.27 13.44 -12.54
C LEU A 176 40.16 12.70 -13.54
N GLU A 177 39.58 11.83 -14.37
CA GLU A 177 40.34 11.09 -15.37
C GLU A 177 40.81 12.04 -16.47
N ILE A 178 42.13 12.14 -16.62
CA ILE A 178 42.76 13.08 -17.56
C ILE A 178 42.29 12.83 -19.00
N ALA A 179 42.00 11.59 -19.36
CA ALA A 179 41.50 11.23 -20.69
C ALA A 179 40.09 11.79 -20.95
N GLU A 180 39.17 11.66 -19.99
CA GLU A 180 37.81 12.20 -20.09
C GLU A 180 37.81 13.73 -20.08
N LEU A 181 38.55 14.36 -19.15
CA LEU A 181 38.70 15.81 -19.09
C LEU A 181 39.26 16.38 -20.41
N ARG A 182 40.26 15.70 -20.99
CA ARG A 182 40.80 16.06 -22.30
C ARG A 182 39.74 15.93 -23.40
N ASN A 183 38.88 14.92 -23.36
CA ASN A 183 37.82 14.73 -24.34
C ASN A 183 36.74 15.82 -24.24
N HIS A 184 36.31 16.21 -23.03
CA HIS A 184 35.34 17.29 -22.83
C HIS A 184 35.87 18.62 -23.39
N VAL A 185 37.14 18.94 -23.13
CA VAL A 185 37.79 20.16 -23.68
C VAL A 185 38.05 20.02 -25.18
N LYS A 186 38.37 18.82 -25.68
CA LYS A 186 38.61 18.59 -27.12
C LYS A 186 37.34 18.81 -27.93
N ALA A 187 36.16 18.46 -27.42
CA ALA A 187 34.87 18.71 -28.07
C ALA A 187 34.61 20.22 -28.29
N PHE A 188 35.13 21.07 -27.42
CA PHE A 188 35.09 22.53 -27.57
C PHE A 188 35.97 23.04 -28.73
N VAL A 189 37.16 22.44 -28.89
CA VAL A 189 38.22 22.95 -29.79
C VAL A 189 38.19 22.31 -31.18
N TYR A 190 37.97 21.00 -31.26
CA TYR A 190 37.95 20.21 -32.50
C TYR A 190 36.49 19.88 -32.86
N ALA A 191 35.82 20.83 -33.50
CA ALA A 191 34.36 20.89 -33.54
C ALA A 191 33.69 19.88 -34.50
N PRO A 192 32.64 19.15 -34.07
CA PRO A 192 31.56 18.72 -34.95
C PRO A 192 30.79 19.93 -35.55
N PRO A 193 29.93 19.75 -36.58
CA PRO A 193 29.12 20.83 -37.13
C PRO A 193 28.24 21.51 -36.07
N PHE A 194 27.92 22.79 -36.27
CA PHE A 194 27.18 23.58 -35.28
C PHE A 194 25.73 23.07 -35.13
N GLU A 195 25.38 22.56 -33.96
CA GLU A 195 24.04 22.02 -33.66
C GLU A 195 23.11 23.11 -33.11
N TRP A 196 22.37 23.79 -33.99
CA TRP A 196 21.43 24.85 -33.59
C TRP A 196 20.41 24.40 -32.55
N ILE A 197 19.91 23.18 -32.66
CA ILE A 197 18.90 22.64 -31.75
C ILE A 197 19.44 22.48 -30.32
N ARG A 198 20.71 22.11 -30.17
CA ARG A 198 21.39 21.98 -28.89
C ARG A 198 21.48 23.35 -28.22
N LEU A 199 21.99 24.36 -28.95
CA LEU A 199 22.02 25.74 -28.45
C LEU A 199 20.63 26.19 -27.98
N TRP A 200 19.60 25.91 -28.79
CA TRP A 200 18.22 26.30 -28.49
C TRP A 200 17.69 25.64 -27.22
N GLN A 201 17.92 24.34 -27.01
CA GLN A 201 17.48 23.63 -25.82
C GLN A 201 18.19 24.14 -24.56
N HIS A 202 19.51 24.28 -24.58
CA HIS A 202 20.28 24.83 -23.43
C HIS A 202 19.91 26.30 -23.16
N LEU A 203 19.64 27.10 -24.19
CA LEU A 203 19.14 28.47 -24.04
C LEU A 203 17.80 28.50 -23.29
N LEU A 204 16.82 27.71 -23.71
CA LEU A 204 15.50 27.65 -23.08
C LEU A 204 15.57 27.11 -21.65
N ALA A 205 16.39 26.08 -21.41
CA ALA A 205 16.62 25.53 -20.07
C ALA A 205 17.24 26.59 -19.15
N ALA A 206 18.30 27.26 -19.59
CA ALA A 206 18.98 28.29 -18.82
C ALA A 206 18.09 29.52 -18.58
N LEU A 207 17.24 29.91 -19.54
CA LEU A 207 16.24 30.97 -19.35
C LEU A 207 15.28 30.65 -18.19
N LEU A 208 14.63 29.49 -18.25
CA LEU A 208 13.67 29.05 -17.22
C LEU A 208 14.36 28.86 -15.86
N GLY A 209 15.51 28.19 -15.87
CA GLY A 209 16.31 27.92 -14.68
C GLY A 209 16.81 29.21 -13.99
N THR A 210 17.21 30.23 -14.76
CA THR A 210 17.63 31.52 -14.21
C THR A 210 16.47 32.27 -13.56
N ILE A 211 15.31 32.31 -14.21
CA ILE A 211 14.11 32.95 -13.63
C ILE A 211 13.70 32.24 -12.34
N ALA A 212 13.72 30.90 -12.33
CA ALA A 212 13.45 30.10 -11.14
C ALA A 212 14.48 30.36 -10.02
N LEU A 213 15.77 30.41 -10.35
CA LEU A 213 16.86 30.70 -9.41
C LEU A 213 16.70 32.07 -8.74
N LEU A 214 16.39 33.10 -9.53
CA LEU A 214 16.19 34.47 -9.03
C LEU A 214 14.92 34.59 -8.17
N ARG A 215 13.85 33.87 -8.51
CA ARG A 215 12.59 33.82 -7.75
C ARG A 215 12.68 32.99 -6.47
N ALA A 216 13.53 31.96 -6.46
CA ALA A 216 13.84 31.20 -5.26
C ALA A 216 14.57 32.06 -4.20
N GLN A 217 15.26 33.12 -4.60
CA GLN A 217 15.98 34.06 -3.73
C GLN A 217 17.00 33.40 -2.79
N LEU A 218 17.70 32.37 -3.28
CA LEU A 218 18.77 31.67 -2.53
C LEU A 218 19.91 32.61 -2.11
N LEU A 219 20.20 33.63 -2.92
CA LEU A 219 21.24 34.64 -2.68
C LEU A 219 20.64 36.04 -2.79
N GLN A 220 21.02 36.94 -1.88
CA GLN A 220 20.49 38.32 -1.83
C GLN A 220 20.90 39.17 -3.05
N ARG A 221 22.09 38.91 -3.62
CA ARG A 221 22.63 39.65 -4.76
C ARG A 221 22.38 38.89 -6.07
N ARG A 222 21.49 39.44 -6.92
CA ARG A 222 21.03 38.84 -8.18
C ARG A 222 22.17 38.47 -9.13
N MET A 223 23.03 39.43 -9.47
CA MET A 223 24.16 39.20 -10.39
C MET A 223 25.16 38.19 -9.85
N PHE A 224 25.33 38.14 -8.53
CA PHE A 224 26.21 37.17 -7.88
C PHE A 224 25.62 35.75 -7.98
N ALA A 225 24.30 35.60 -7.82
CA ALA A 225 23.61 34.33 -7.99
C ALA A 225 23.73 33.78 -9.42
N VAL A 226 23.50 34.63 -10.42
CA VAL A 226 23.63 34.28 -11.85
C VAL A 226 25.09 33.93 -12.18
N GLY A 227 26.05 34.72 -11.69
CA GLY A 227 27.48 34.47 -11.90
C GLY A 227 27.95 33.14 -11.30
N ILE A 228 27.56 32.84 -10.07
CA ILE A 228 27.89 31.54 -9.43
C ILE A 228 27.25 30.39 -10.19
N ALA A 229 25.98 30.51 -10.56
CA ALA A 229 25.29 29.45 -11.31
C ALA A 229 25.97 29.18 -12.65
N GLY A 230 26.39 30.23 -13.38
CA GLY A 230 27.13 30.09 -14.63
C GLY A 230 28.48 29.39 -14.44
N ILE A 231 29.27 29.81 -13.45
CA ILE A 231 30.55 29.14 -13.13
C ILE A 231 30.31 27.68 -12.77
N PHE A 232 29.32 27.41 -11.92
CA PHE A 232 28.99 26.07 -11.47
C PHE A 232 28.59 25.14 -12.62
N LEU A 233 27.73 25.60 -13.53
CA LEU A 233 27.31 24.84 -14.71
C LEU A 233 28.47 24.52 -15.66
N ILE A 234 29.34 25.50 -15.92
CA ILE A 234 30.53 25.28 -16.75
C ILE A 234 31.47 24.26 -16.08
N MET A 235 31.64 24.34 -14.75
CA MET A 235 32.42 23.36 -14.00
C MET A 235 31.79 21.96 -14.10
N LEU A 236 30.47 21.84 -14.05
CA LEU A 236 29.80 20.55 -14.21
C LEU A 236 30.02 19.94 -15.60
N GLU A 237 29.93 20.74 -16.67
CA GLU A 237 30.21 20.27 -18.04
C GLU A 237 31.65 19.79 -18.25
N ILE A 238 32.59 20.28 -17.45
CA ILE A 238 34.00 19.88 -17.51
C ILE A 238 34.26 18.65 -16.64
N PHE A 239 33.78 18.66 -15.40
CA PHE A 239 34.20 17.73 -14.36
C PHE A 239 33.25 16.54 -14.14
N VAL A 240 32.17 16.39 -14.91
CA VAL A 240 31.24 15.25 -14.80
C VAL A 240 31.49 14.24 -15.92
N VAL A 241 31.43 12.93 -15.61
CA VAL A 241 31.71 11.80 -16.55
C VAL A 241 30.97 11.90 -17.89
N TYR A 242 29.73 12.40 -17.88
CA TYR A 242 28.91 12.56 -19.09
C TYR A 242 28.81 14.02 -19.57
N GLY A 243 29.62 14.92 -19.01
CA GLY A 243 29.70 16.31 -19.44
C GLY A 243 30.21 16.41 -20.87
N ASP A 244 29.76 17.43 -21.58
CA ASP A 244 30.18 17.65 -22.97
C ASP A 244 30.22 19.15 -23.23
N LEU A 245 31.37 19.77 -22.92
CA LEU A 245 31.60 21.20 -23.07
C LEU A 245 31.66 21.62 -24.55
N ARG A 246 30.50 21.62 -25.21
CA ARG A 246 30.36 22.13 -26.57
C ARG A 246 30.14 23.64 -26.59
N ARG A 247 30.51 24.27 -27.70
CA ARG A 247 30.28 25.70 -27.93
C ARG A 247 28.80 26.07 -27.89
N GLU A 248 27.92 25.20 -28.39
CA GLU A 248 26.47 25.40 -28.43
C GLU A 248 25.88 25.41 -27.02
N THR A 249 26.31 24.45 -26.19
CA THR A 249 25.93 24.34 -24.77
C THR A 249 26.36 25.57 -24.00
N MET A 250 27.64 25.95 -24.12
CA MET A 250 28.18 27.12 -23.42
C MET A 250 27.50 28.43 -23.85
N LEU A 251 27.28 28.64 -25.15
CA LEU A 251 26.56 29.81 -25.66
C LEU A 251 25.11 29.83 -25.20
N GLY A 252 24.40 28.70 -25.27
CA GLY A 252 23.03 28.57 -24.79
C GLY A 252 22.90 28.95 -23.32
N ILE A 253 23.77 28.40 -22.45
CA ILE A 253 23.80 28.71 -21.02
C ILE A 253 24.10 30.19 -20.78
N ILE A 254 25.14 30.76 -21.40
CA ILE A 254 25.53 32.16 -21.18
C ILE A 254 24.42 33.13 -21.63
N ILE A 255 23.86 32.91 -22.82
CA ILE A 255 22.79 33.75 -23.35
C ILE A 255 21.54 33.60 -22.48
N GLY A 256 21.21 32.38 -22.06
CA GLY A 256 20.03 32.11 -21.23
C GLY A 256 20.13 32.71 -19.83
N LEU A 257 21.29 32.63 -19.19
CA LEU A 257 21.59 33.31 -17.92
C LEU A 257 21.39 34.83 -18.04
N PHE A 258 21.94 35.43 -19.10
CA PHE A 258 21.84 36.87 -19.33
C PHE A 258 20.41 37.32 -19.63
N LEU A 259 19.73 36.68 -20.58
CA LEU A 259 18.37 37.03 -20.95
C LEU A 259 17.37 36.73 -19.83
N GLY A 260 17.57 35.66 -19.07
CA GLY A 260 16.70 35.29 -17.94
C GLY A 260 16.75 36.34 -16.83
N GLU A 261 17.94 36.85 -16.51
CA GLU A 261 18.13 37.96 -15.57
C GLU A 261 17.41 39.23 -16.06
N ARG A 262 17.59 39.59 -17.34
CA ARG A 262 16.98 40.79 -17.92
C ARG A 262 15.46 40.72 -17.98
N LEU A 263 14.89 39.56 -18.33
CA LEU A 263 13.45 39.34 -18.39
C LEU A 263 12.83 39.45 -16.99
N GLU A 264 13.44 38.82 -15.99
CA GLU A 264 12.97 38.87 -14.61
C GLU A 264 13.06 40.31 -14.04
N HIS A 265 14.13 41.04 -14.35
CA HIS A 265 14.28 42.43 -13.93
C HIS A 265 13.29 43.37 -14.63
N GLY A 266 13.17 43.25 -15.96
CA GLY A 266 12.39 44.18 -16.79
C GLY A 266 10.88 43.99 -16.71
N LEU A 267 10.41 42.73 -16.68
CA LEU A 267 8.96 42.44 -16.76
C LEU A 267 8.29 42.34 -15.40
N ARG A 268 9.04 42.16 -14.30
CA ARG A 268 8.53 42.03 -12.92
C ARG A 268 7.32 41.09 -12.83
N THR A 269 6.11 41.61 -12.66
CA THR A 269 4.87 40.80 -12.53
C THR A 269 4.42 40.20 -13.87
N ARG A 270 4.81 40.79 -15.01
CA ARG A 270 4.50 40.27 -16.36
C ARG A 270 5.41 39.14 -16.80
N VAL A 271 6.48 38.84 -16.03
CA VAL A 271 7.42 37.76 -16.37
C VAL A 271 6.71 36.41 -16.53
N TRP A 272 5.59 36.21 -15.82
CA TRP A 272 4.83 34.96 -15.87
C TRP A 272 4.31 34.61 -17.26
N TYR A 273 3.94 35.61 -18.08
CA TYR A 273 3.58 35.38 -19.48
C TYR A 273 4.79 34.93 -20.30
N ALA A 274 5.96 35.53 -20.05
CA ALA A 274 7.20 35.11 -20.70
C ALA A 274 7.58 33.68 -20.28
N VAL A 275 7.48 33.33 -18.99
CA VAL A 275 7.72 31.96 -18.50
C VAL A 275 6.78 30.97 -19.18
N MET A 276 5.47 31.26 -19.29
CA MET A 276 4.54 30.38 -19.99
C MET A 276 4.93 30.16 -21.45
N ILE A 277 5.25 31.23 -22.18
CA ILE A 277 5.61 31.15 -23.61
C ILE A 277 6.92 30.37 -23.78
N ILE A 278 7.94 30.67 -22.99
CA ILE A 278 9.25 30.01 -23.04
C ILE A 278 9.10 28.53 -22.68
N ALA A 279 8.34 28.19 -21.63
CA ALA A 279 8.12 26.82 -21.20
C ALA A 279 7.28 26.01 -22.21
N LEU A 280 6.26 26.63 -22.82
CA LEU A 280 5.51 26.01 -23.91
C LEU A 280 6.42 25.75 -25.10
N THR A 281 7.28 26.70 -25.45
CA THR A 281 8.26 26.56 -26.54
C THR A 281 9.27 25.45 -26.25
N ALA A 282 9.75 25.34 -25.01
CA ALA A 282 10.63 24.26 -24.57
C ALA A 282 9.94 22.90 -24.73
N TYR A 283 8.70 22.76 -24.26
CA TYR A 283 7.97 21.49 -24.39
C TYR A 283 7.61 21.17 -25.85
N ILE A 284 7.20 22.15 -26.66
CA ILE A 284 7.00 21.94 -28.10
C ILE A 284 8.30 21.49 -28.77
N THR A 285 9.46 22.00 -28.32
CA THR A 285 10.75 21.54 -28.82
C THR A 285 10.94 20.04 -28.54
N THR A 286 10.60 19.53 -27.35
CA THR A 286 10.69 18.07 -27.08
C THR A 286 9.68 17.24 -27.87
N VAL A 287 8.54 17.82 -28.22
CA VAL A 287 7.52 17.16 -29.06
C VAL A 287 8.01 17.03 -30.49
N LEU A 288 8.64 18.07 -31.03
CA LEU A 288 9.06 18.14 -32.41
C LEU A 288 10.43 17.51 -32.69
N THR A 289 11.27 17.26 -31.67
CA THR A 289 12.62 16.72 -31.88
C THR A 289 12.80 15.27 -31.45
N PRO A 290 13.41 14.41 -32.29
CA PRO A 290 13.82 14.66 -33.67
C PRO A 290 12.63 14.66 -34.64
N PHE A 291 12.56 15.66 -35.54
CA PHE A 291 11.48 15.73 -36.54
C PHE A 291 11.75 14.74 -37.68
N ARG A 292 10.94 13.68 -37.78
CA ARG A 292 11.08 12.67 -38.86
C ARG A 292 10.17 12.93 -40.06
N GLY A 293 9.13 13.75 -39.91
CA GLY A 293 8.26 14.20 -41.01
C GLY A 293 7.36 13.14 -41.65
N GLN A 294 7.40 11.88 -41.20
CA GLN A 294 6.48 10.81 -41.61
C GLN A 294 6.18 9.84 -40.45
N PRO A 295 4.91 9.44 -40.23
CA PRO A 295 4.52 8.46 -39.22
C PRO A 295 4.77 7.05 -39.76
N VAL A 296 6.04 6.64 -39.88
CA VAL A 296 6.32 5.30 -40.43
C VAL A 296 5.91 4.21 -39.44
N ASP A 297 5.94 4.45 -38.11
CA ASP A 297 5.58 3.47 -37.07
C ASP A 297 5.06 4.11 -35.75
N GLY A 298 4.53 5.33 -35.78
CA GLY A 298 4.12 6.04 -34.56
C GLY A 298 2.89 5.42 -33.88
N MET A 299 3.08 4.74 -32.75
CA MET A 299 1.99 4.17 -31.94
C MET A 299 2.02 4.70 -30.50
N TYR A 300 0.85 4.70 -29.85
CA TYR A 300 0.78 4.93 -28.41
C TYR A 300 1.19 3.66 -27.68
N THR A 301 2.32 3.71 -26.97
CA THR A 301 2.78 2.63 -26.10
C THR A 301 2.06 2.61 -24.77
N LEU A 302 1.48 3.76 -24.37
CA LEU A 302 0.90 4.03 -23.05
C LEU A 302 1.84 3.72 -21.85
N THR A 303 3.11 3.43 -22.13
CA THR A 303 4.10 2.95 -21.17
C THR A 303 4.88 4.14 -20.62
N PRO A 304 4.70 4.54 -19.35
CA PRO A 304 5.42 5.69 -18.82
C PRO A 304 6.92 5.43 -18.77
N PHE A 305 7.70 6.46 -19.07
CA PHE A 305 9.16 6.40 -19.18
C PHE A 305 9.60 5.25 -20.09
N SER A 306 8.90 5.04 -21.21
CA SER A 306 9.13 3.93 -22.13
C SER A 306 10.60 3.81 -22.53
N SER A 307 11.23 4.93 -22.89
CA SER A 307 12.64 4.98 -23.24
C SER A 307 13.57 4.52 -22.10
N LEU A 308 13.26 4.88 -20.85
CA LEU A 308 14.04 4.43 -19.69
C LEU A 308 13.85 2.93 -19.44
N LEU A 309 12.61 2.43 -19.50
CA LEU A 309 12.28 1.04 -19.18
C LEU A 309 12.76 0.04 -20.24
N TRP A 310 12.68 0.41 -21.51
CA TRP A 310 13.09 -0.48 -22.62
C TRP A 310 14.60 -0.50 -22.84
N PHE A 311 15.30 0.61 -22.58
CA PHE A 311 16.72 0.75 -22.93
C PHE A 311 17.67 0.87 -21.74
N GLY A 312 17.17 1.00 -20.50
CA GLY A 312 17.96 0.96 -19.26
C GLY A 312 19.07 2.02 -19.17
N ASN A 313 19.02 3.08 -19.99
CA ASN A 313 20.15 3.98 -20.19
C ASN A 313 19.99 5.25 -19.35
N THR A 314 20.92 5.48 -18.42
CA THR A 314 20.94 6.68 -17.56
C THR A 314 21.08 7.99 -18.33
N LYS A 315 21.58 7.96 -19.57
CA LYS A 315 21.59 9.13 -20.48
C LYS A 315 20.19 9.65 -20.84
N ILE A 316 19.15 8.85 -20.62
CA ILE A 316 17.74 9.19 -20.88
C ILE A 316 17.15 10.08 -19.76
N VAL A 317 17.84 10.20 -18.62
CA VAL A 317 17.40 11.06 -17.51
C VAL A 317 17.45 12.55 -17.88
N SER A 318 18.43 13.00 -18.67
CA SER A 318 18.54 14.41 -19.08
C SER A 318 17.33 14.88 -19.91
N PRO A 319 16.86 14.16 -20.95
CA PRO A 319 15.60 14.47 -21.63
C PRO A 319 14.38 14.57 -20.70
N ALA A 320 14.24 13.63 -19.76
CA ALA A 320 13.14 13.67 -18.79
C ALA A 320 13.24 14.88 -17.85
N ALA A 321 14.45 15.25 -17.41
CA ALA A 321 14.69 16.44 -16.60
C ALA A 321 14.31 17.73 -17.34
N TYR A 322 14.55 17.80 -18.65
CA TYR A 322 14.12 18.91 -19.50
C TYR A 322 12.58 18.99 -19.60
N GLU A 323 11.89 17.86 -19.78
CA GLU A 323 10.42 17.82 -19.77
C GLU A 323 9.85 18.22 -18.40
N ILE A 324 10.45 17.77 -17.30
CA ILE A 324 10.08 18.20 -15.94
C ILE A 324 10.25 19.72 -15.78
N LEU A 325 11.35 20.30 -16.28
CA LEU A 325 11.58 21.74 -16.25
C LEU A 325 10.51 22.51 -17.05
N ALA A 326 10.18 22.04 -18.25
CA ALA A 326 9.20 22.70 -19.12
C ALA A 326 7.76 22.58 -18.57
N ILE A 327 7.30 21.37 -18.25
CA ILE A 327 5.96 21.12 -17.69
C ILE A 327 5.83 21.78 -16.32
N GLY A 328 6.87 21.68 -15.47
CA GLY A 328 6.92 22.33 -14.17
C GLY A 328 6.86 23.85 -14.28
N SER A 329 7.53 24.46 -15.25
CA SER A 329 7.48 25.92 -15.48
C SER A 329 6.11 26.38 -16.00
N LEU A 330 5.43 25.59 -16.84
CA LEU A 330 4.04 25.85 -17.25
C LEU A 330 3.07 25.78 -16.07
N LEU A 331 3.21 24.75 -15.23
CA LEU A 331 2.43 24.60 -14.01
C LEU A 331 2.68 25.77 -13.05
N TRP A 332 3.95 26.14 -12.85
CA TRP A 332 4.38 27.24 -12.00
C TRP A 332 3.79 28.57 -12.46
N ALA A 333 3.93 28.90 -13.74
CA ALA A 333 3.47 30.19 -14.25
C ALA A 333 1.95 30.36 -14.24
N GLY A 334 1.18 29.30 -14.50
CA GLY A 334 -0.29 29.39 -14.42
C GLY A 334 -0.84 29.39 -12.99
N MET A 335 -0.24 28.62 -12.07
CA MET A 335 -0.71 28.58 -10.67
C MET A 335 -0.33 29.82 -9.85
N PHE A 336 0.82 30.44 -10.13
CA PHE A 336 1.34 31.55 -9.32
C PHE A 336 1.34 32.91 -10.04
N GLY A 337 1.20 32.91 -11.36
CA GLY A 337 1.26 34.12 -12.17
C GLY A 337 -0.08 34.76 -12.51
N GLN A 338 -1.19 34.02 -12.46
CA GLN A 338 -2.51 34.51 -12.89
C GLN A 338 -3.56 34.45 -11.77
N ARG A 339 -4.23 35.58 -11.53
CA ARG A 339 -5.31 35.70 -10.53
C ARG A 339 -6.48 34.74 -10.79
N LEU A 340 -6.84 34.52 -12.05
CA LEU A 340 -7.98 33.67 -12.45
C LEU A 340 -7.88 32.24 -11.90
N PHE A 341 -6.68 31.65 -11.92
CA PHE A 341 -6.45 30.26 -11.50
C PHE A 341 -6.10 30.12 -10.01
N MET A 342 -5.94 31.24 -9.29
CA MET A 342 -5.74 31.22 -7.84
C MET A 342 -7.01 30.84 -7.08
N GLU A 343 -8.19 31.18 -7.61
CA GLU A 343 -9.50 30.85 -7.01
C GLU A 343 -9.90 29.37 -7.23
N HIS A 344 -9.55 28.79 -8.39
CA HIS A 344 -9.83 27.39 -8.72
C HIS A 344 -8.55 26.63 -9.11
N ARG A 345 -7.72 26.32 -8.11
CA ARG A 345 -6.37 25.75 -8.28
C ARG A 345 -6.26 24.43 -9.04
N TRP A 346 -7.36 23.71 -9.23
CA TRP A 346 -7.41 22.44 -9.98
C TRP A 346 -7.68 22.63 -11.48
N VAL A 347 -8.22 23.78 -11.90
CA VAL A 347 -8.58 24.04 -13.30
C VAL A 347 -7.33 24.11 -14.18
N TRP A 348 -6.28 24.80 -13.73
CA TRP A 348 -5.04 24.93 -14.50
C TRP A 348 -4.31 23.59 -14.75
N PRO A 349 -4.08 22.73 -13.74
CA PRO A 349 -3.57 21.38 -13.98
C PRO A 349 -4.38 20.56 -14.98
N VAL A 350 -5.71 20.66 -14.96
CA VAL A 350 -6.57 19.94 -15.92
C VAL A 350 -6.39 20.48 -17.34
N LEU A 351 -6.36 21.80 -17.52
CA LEU A 351 -6.08 22.41 -18.82
C LEU A 351 -4.70 22.03 -19.34
N LEU A 352 -3.70 21.99 -18.46
CA LEU A 352 -2.35 21.57 -18.81
C LEU A 352 -2.33 20.09 -19.21
N ALA A 353 -3.04 19.20 -18.52
CA ALA A 353 -3.17 17.80 -18.90
C ALA A 353 -3.80 17.62 -20.29
N ILE A 354 -4.82 18.41 -20.61
CA ILE A 354 -5.44 18.43 -21.96
C ILE A 354 -4.43 18.90 -23.00
N LEU A 355 -3.67 19.97 -22.73
CA LEU A 355 -2.64 20.45 -23.64
C LEU A 355 -1.54 19.40 -23.88
N LEU A 356 -1.08 18.71 -22.83
CA LEU A 356 -0.08 17.64 -22.96
C LEU A 356 -0.61 16.48 -23.79
N LEU A 357 -1.87 16.07 -23.60
CA LEU A 357 -2.52 15.04 -24.44
C LEU A 357 -2.59 15.45 -25.92
N MET A 358 -2.95 16.71 -26.19
CA MET A 358 -2.98 17.23 -27.56
C MET A 358 -1.60 17.24 -28.20
N LEU A 359 -0.57 17.66 -27.46
CA LEU A 359 0.81 17.70 -27.96
C LEU A 359 1.44 16.31 -28.11
N GLU A 360 1.08 15.36 -27.24
CA GLU A 360 1.47 13.97 -27.41
C GLU A 360 0.82 13.36 -28.66
N SER A 361 -0.41 13.78 -28.98
CA SER A 361 -1.06 13.41 -30.25
C SER A 361 -0.35 14.00 -31.47
N VAL A 362 0.19 15.21 -31.36
CA VAL A 362 1.08 15.80 -32.39
C VAL A 362 2.36 14.98 -32.55
N ARG A 363 3.00 14.57 -31.44
CA ARG A 363 4.20 13.72 -31.43
C ARG A 363 3.98 12.40 -32.19
N VAL A 364 2.83 11.77 -31.99
CA VAL A 364 2.48 10.51 -32.66
C VAL A 364 2.09 10.74 -34.12
N LEU A 365 1.08 11.57 -34.35
CA LEU A 365 0.41 11.69 -35.65
C LEU A 365 1.23 12.46 -36.69
N ILE A 366 2.01 13.45 -36.26
CA ILE A 366 2.73 14.36 -37.15
C ILE A 366 4.24 14.06 -37.14
N VAL A 367 4.83 13.85 -35.96
CA VAL A 367 6.28 13.66 -35.85
C VAL A 367 6.69 12.21 -36.11
N GLY A 368 5.78 11.25 -35.90
CA GLY A 368 6.02 9.83 -36.14
C GLY A 368 6.85 9.14 -35.06
N LEU A 369 6.80 9.66 -33.83
CA LEU A 369 7.43 9.06 -32.65
C LEU A 369 6.40 8.32 -31.81
N HIS A 370 6.86 7.33 -31.05
CA HIS A 370 5.99 6.59 -30.15
C HIS A 370 5.53 7.51 -29.02
N GLY A 371 4.21 7.54 -28.80
CA GLY A 371 3.61 8.33 -27.75
C GLY A 371 3.54 7.55 -26.46
N ASP A 372 3.76 8.21 -25.32
CA ASP A 372 3.69 7.57 -24.01
C ASP A 372 3.03 8.43 -22.93
N THR A 373 2.87 7.87 -21.73
CA THR A 373 2.17 8.54 -20.61
C THR A 373 3.10 9.39 -19.74
N THR A 374 4.38 9.50 -20.09
CA THR A 374 5.41 10.21 -19.30
C THR A 374 5.01 11.65 -18.96
N PRO A 375 4.55 12.49 -19.91
CA PRO A 375 4.23 13.89 -19.61
C PRO A 375 3.09 14.04 -18.59
N LEU A 376 2.10 13.15 -18.64
CA LEU A 376 0.97 13.15 -17.71
C LEU A 376 1.38 12.70 -16.31
N ILE A 377 2.26 11.71 -16.21
CA ILE A 377 2.81 11.27 -14.92
C ILE A 377 3.68 12.37 -14.30
N ILE A 378 4.54 13.03 -15.09
CA ILE A 378 5.33 14.19 -14.64
C ILE A 378 4.40 15.26 -14.06
N LEU A 379 3.34 15.62 -14.79
CA LEU A 379 2.36 16.60 -14.32
C LEU A 379 1.68 16.15 -13.02
N GLY A 380 1.21 14.90 -12.96
CA GLY A 380 0.55 14.32 -11.79
C GLY A 380 1.43 14.34 -10.53
N VAL A 381 2.73 14.10 -10.69
CA VAL A 381 3.72 14.20 -9.60
C VAL A 381 3.95 15.65 -9.19
N LEU A 382 4.11 16.59 -10.14
CA LEU A 382 4.44 17.98 -9.83
C LEU A 382 3.29 18.77 -9.18
N VAL A 383 2.03 18.45 -9.47
CA VAL A 383 0.84 19.16 -8.95
C VAL A 383 0.78 19.22 -7.42
N PRO A 384 0.90 18.10 -6.67
CA PRO A 384 0.97 18.13 -5.21
C PRO A 384 2.11 19.01 -4.67
N PHE A 385 3.28 18.99 -5.31
CA PHE A 385 4.41 19.84 -4.93
C PHE A 385 4.12 21.32 -5.17
N ALA A 386 3.54 21.67 -6.32
CA ALA A 386 3.15 23.05 -6.62
C ALA A 386 2.13 23.56 -5.59
N ILE A 387 1.07 22.80 -5.31
CA ILE A 387 0.01 23.19 -4.36
C ILE A 387 0.53 23.45 -2.94
N VAL A 388 1.56 22.71 -2.50
CA VAL A 388 2.10 22.81 -1.13
C VAL A 388 3.28 23.76 -1.03
N LEU A 389 4.23 23.69 -1.95
CA LEU A 389 5.46 24.48 -1.92
C LEU A 389 5.29 25.90 -2.45
N GLY A 390 4.26 26.15 -3.27
CA GLY A 390 3.93 27.48 -3.76
C GLY A 390 3.10 28.35 -2.80
N ARG A 391 2.88 27.91 -1.55
CA ARG A 391 1.96 28.55 -0.58
C ARG A 391 2.44 29.87 0.06
N GLN A 392 3.50 30.51 -0.43
CA GLN A 392 4.05 31.71 0.22
C GLN A 392 4.29 32.92 -0.69
N VAL A 393 3.74 32.94 -1.91
CA VAL A 393 3.80 34.13 -2.76
C VAL A 393 2.48 34.88 -2.67
N ASN A 394 2.34 35.72 -1.65
CA ASN A 394 1.36 36.81 -1.69
C ASN A 394 2.01 37.95 -2.52
N PRO A 395 1.46 38.32 -3.69
CA PRO A 395 2.04 39.38 -4.52
C PRO A 395 1.93 40.78 -3.89
N SER A 396 1.16 40.91 -2.80
CA SER A 396 0.63 42.19 -2.30
C SER A 396 0.99 42.54 -0.86
N ASP A 397 1.78 41.74 -0.12
CA ASP A 397 2.16 42.13 1.25
C ASP A 397 3.32 43.14 1.24
N PRO A 398 3.09 44.40 1.67
CA PRO A 398 4.17 45.33 1.98
C PRO A 398 4.82 44.92 3.31
N ILE A 399 6.10 45.25 3.46
CA ILE A 399 6.89 44.97 4.66
C ILE A 399 6.26 45.70 5.85
N HIS A 400 5.62 44.96 6.76
CA HIS A 400 5.23 45.46 8.08
C HIS A 400 5.81 44.58 9.19
N PHE A 401 6.80 45.13 9.88
CA PHE A 401 7.26 44.67 11.18
C PHE A 401 6.37 45.30 12.25
N GLU A 402 5.55 44.53 12.98
CA GLU A 402 5.34 44.72 14.43
C GLU A 402 4.42 43.68 15.11
N LYS A 403 4.89 43.24 16.29
CA LYS A 403 4.18 42.83 17.52
C LYS A 403 3.03 41.81 17.43
N MET A 404 3.37 40.54 17.63
CA MET A 404 2.47 39.55 18.23
C MET A 404 2.75 39.42 19.73
N THR A 405 1.96 40.09 20.55
CA THR A 405 1.65 39.66 21.92
C THR A 405 0.25 40.13 22.29
N ALA A 406 -0.50 39.26 22.96
CA ALA A 406 -1.82 39.49 23.57
C ALA A 406 -3.07 39.39 22.66
N TYR A 407 -3.45 38.16 22.26
CA TYR A 407 -4.88 37.88 22.00
C TYR A 407 -5.38 36.46 22.35
N GLU A 408 -4.63 35.63 23.07
CA GLU A 408 -5.14 34.30 23.48
C GLU A 408 -5.13 34.13 25.00
N GLN A 409 -6.06 34.81 25.66
CA GLN A 409 -6.42 34.48 27.05
C GLN A 409 -7.82 35.03 27.41
N LYS A 410 -8.88 34.48 26.80
CA LYS A 410 -10.24 34.50 27.38
C LYS A 410 -11.20 33.70 26.51
N THR A 411 -11.40 32.42 26.83
CA THR A 411 -12.71 31.74 26.77
C THR A 411 -12.53 30.26 27.09
N SER A 412 -12.98 29.82 28.27
CA SER A 412 -13.82 28.62 28.44
C SER A 412 -13.92 28.24 29.92
N ALA A 413 -14.97 28.72 30.59
CA ALA A 413 -15.48 28.13 31.81
C ALA A 413 -16.94 27.72 31.55
N SER A 414 -17.20 26.42 31.53
CA SER A 414 -18.54 25.84 31.42
C SER A 414 -18.57 24.53 32.24
N ARG A 415 -19.52 24.44 33.18
CA ARG A 415 -19.68 23.35 34.17
C ARG A 415 -20.17 22.05 33.51
N VAL A 416 -19.66 20.91 33.99
CA VAL A 416 -20.06 19.54 33.58
C VAL A 416 -20.87 18.86 34.71
N PRO A 417 -21.94 18.08 34.44
CA PRO A 417 -22.72 17.37 35.46
C PRO A 417 -21.98 16.14 36.07
N PRO A 418 -22.51 15.52 37.15
CA PRO A 418 -21.80 14.47 37.89
C PRO A 418 -21.67 13.16 37.09
N ALA A 419 -20.48 12.57 37.10
CA ALA A 419 -20.18 11.31 36.44
C ALA A 419 -20.59 10.10 37.30
N VAL A 420 -21.45 9.22 36.75
CA VAL A 420 -21.62 7.85 37.26
C VAL A 420 -20.30 7.09 37.04
N SER A 421 -19.81 6.39 38.06
CA SER A 421 -18.50 5.70 38.01
C SER A 421 -18.46 4.60 36.94
N ALA A 422 -17.35 4.53 36.21
CA ALA A 422 -17.14 3.59 35.11
C ALA A 422 -17.25 2.11 35.53
N SER A 423 -16.99 1.79 36.80
CA SER A 423 -17.07 0.43 37.36
C SER A 423 -18.50 -0.14 37.37
N GLY A 424 -19.51 0.70 37.65
CA GLY A 424 -20.91 0.28 37.66
C GLY A 424 -21.47 -0.07 36.27
N ARG A 425 -20.89 0.49 35.20
CA ARG A 425 -21.30 0.17 33.82
C ARG A 425 -20.69 -1.12 33.29
N GLN A 426 -19.47 -1.46 33.70
CA GLN A 426 -18.81 -2.70 33.28
C GLN A 426 -19.48 -3.94 33.87
N SER A 427 -19.89 -3.91 35.15
CA SER A 427 -20.57 -5.03 35.79
C SER A 427 -21.89 -5.40 35.10
N VAL A 428 -22.69 -4.40 34.70
CA VAL A 428 -23.94 -4.61 33.96
C VAL A 428 -23.71 -5.33 32.62
N ILE A 429 -22.61 -5.05 31.92
CA ILE A 429 -22.28 -5.73 30.66
C ILE A 429 -21.93 -7.19 30.90
N TRP A 430 -21.12 -7.49 31.92
CA TRP A 430 -20.77 -8.88 32.25
C TRP A 430 -21.99 -9.71 32.64
N TYR A 431 -22.94 -9.15 33.41
CA TYR A 431 -24.22 -9.83 33.69
C TYR A 431 -25.02 -10.11 32.42
N LYS A 432 -25.02 -9.20 31.44
CA LYS A 432 -25.69 -9.43 30.15
C LYS A 432 -25.00 -10.49 29.31
N ILE A 433 -23.67 -10.54 29.31
CA ILE A 433 -22.89 -11.60 28.64
C ILE A 433 -23.21 -12.95 29.28
N LEU A 434 -23.22 -13.03 30.61
CA LEU A 434 -23.56 -14.25 31.34
C LEU A 434 -24.98 -14.73 31.04
N ALA A 435 -25.96 -13.81 31.06
CA ALA A 435 -27.34 -14.13 30.71
C ALA A 435 -27.45 -14.65 29.26
N LEU A 436 -26.70 -14.06 28.33
CA LEU A 436 -26.67 -14.51 26.95
C LEU A 436 -26.04 -15.91 26.80
N ILE A 437 -24.97 -16.21 27.53
CA ILE A 437 -24.37 -17.56 27.57
C ILE A 437 -25.41 -18.57 28.04
N VAL A 438 -26.15 -18.26 29.12
CA VAL A 438 -27.21 -19.15 29.64
C VAL A 438 -28.31 -19.36 28.62
N VAL A 439 -28.78 -18.29 27.95
CA VAL A 439 -29.83 -18.39 26.92
C VAL A 439 -29.36 -19.24 25.74
N ILE A 440 -28.15 -19.01 25.22
CA ILE A 440 -27.60 -19.79 24.11
C ILE A 440 -27.40 -21.25 24.52
N ALA A 441 -26.85 -21.51 25.70
CA ALA A 441 -26.62 -22.87 26.20
C ALA A 441 -27.92 -23.66 26.38
N LEU A 442 -28.96 -23.05 26.98
CA LEU A 442 -30.28 -23.66 27.09
C LEU A 442 -30.94 -23.88 25.73
N SER A 443 -30.78 -22.94 24.80
CA SER A 443 -31.28 -23.08 23.43
C SER A 443 -30.60 -24.22 22.68
N LEU A 444 -29.28 -24.37 22.80
CA LEU A 444 -28.54 -25.48 22.22
C LEU A 444 -28.93 -26.82 22.86
N TRP A 445 -28.99 -26.86 24.19
CA TRP A 445 -29.37 -28.06 24.93
C TRP A 445 -30.80 -28.51 24.62
N THR A 446 -31.75 -27.59 24.46
CA THR A 446 -33.11 -27.94 24.04
C THR A 446 -33.15 -28.37 22.57
N LEU A 447 -32.40 -27.70 21.69
CA LEU A 447 -32.35 -28.02 20.27
C LEU A 447 -31.86 -29.45 20.04
N ILE A 448 -30.78 -29.89 20.67
CA ILE A 448 -30.23 -31.25 20.47
C ILE A 448 -31.18 -32.38 20.93
N GLN A 449 -32.17 -32.07 21.79
CA GLN A 449 -33.18 -33.05 22.25
C GLN A 449 -34.36 -33.18 21.28
N LEU A 450 -34.45 -32.32 20.26
CA LEU A 450 -35.57 -32.35 19.32
C LEU A 450 -35.45 -33.53 18.33
N PRO A 451 -36.56 -34.19 17.98
CA PRO A 451 -36.55 -35.44 17.22
C PRO A 451 -36.03 -35.33 15.77
N ASN A 452 -35.92 -34.12 15.20
CA ASN A 452 -35.57 -33.88 13.78
C ASN A 452 -34.26 -33.12 13.55
N VAL A 453 -33.42 -32.99 14.58
CA VAL A 453 -32.09 -32.38 14.46
C VAL A 453 -31.09 -33.35 13.82
N PRO A 454 -30.18 -32.88 12.93
CA PRO A 454 -29.16 -33.73 12.32
C PRO A 454 -28.38 -34.54 13.37
N TYR A 455 -28.16 -35.82 13.11
CA TYR A 455 -27.52 -36.72 14.08
C TYR A 455 -26.12 -36.23 14.51
N ASN A 456 -25.34 -35.63 13.59
CA ASN A 456 -24.04 -35.00 13.88
C ASN A 456 -24.12 -33.93 14.99
N LEU A 457 -25.21 -33.16 15.02
CA LEU A 457 -25.45 -32.15 16.06
C LEU A 457 -25.88 -32.78 17.39
N ARG A 458 -26.58 -33.91 17.35
CA ARG A 458 -27.04 -34.65 18.54
C ARG A 458 -25.87 -35.32 19.27
N GLU A 459 -24.90 -35.84 18.53
CA GLU A 459 -23.73 -36.56 19.06
C GLU A 459 -22.55 -35.63 19.40
N LEU A 460 -22.61 -34.36 18.97
CA LEU A 460 -21.53 -33.37 19.08
C LEU A 460 -20.92 -33.27 20.49
N PHE A 461 -21.75 -33.32 21.54
CA PHE A 461 -21.34 -33.13 22.94
C PHE A 461 -21.14 -34.43 23.74
N GLY A 462 -21.28 -35.59 23.10
CA GLY A 462 -21.16 -36.89 23.74
C GLY A 462 -22.09 -37.06 24.95
N THR A 463 -21.55 -37.59 26.05
CA THR A 463 -22.28 -37.87 27.30
C THR A 463 -22.56 -36.65 28.17
N HIS A 464 -21.77 -35.58 28.03
CA HIS A 464 -21.84 -34.38 28.88
C HIS A 464 -22.56 -33.20 28.18
N GLN A 465 -23.76 -33.47 27.66
CA GLN A 465 -24.50 -32.56 26.77
C GLN A 465 -24.70 -31.14 27.34
N LEU A 466 -25.07 -31.01 28.63
CA LEU A 466 -25.32 -29.71 29.25
C LEU A 466 -24.02 -28.89 29.42
N PHE A 467 -22.97 -29.52 29.96
CA PHE A 467 -21.66 -28.87 30.13
C PHE A 467 -21.06 -28.49 28.77
N GLY A 468 -21.09 -29.42 27.81
CA GLY A 468 -20.66 -29.19 26.43
C GLY A 468 -21.38 -28.00 25.80
N SER A 469 -22.71 -27.90 25.97
CA SER A 469 -23.52 -26.78 25.47
C SER A 469 -23.13 -25.43 26.08
N VAL A 470 -22.80 -25.38 27.38
CA VAL A 470 -22.34 -24.15 28.04
C VAL A 470 -20.99 -23.69 27.49
N VAL A 471 -20.01 -24.59 27.38
CA VAL A 471 -18.70 -24.26 26.83
C VAL A 471 -18.81 -23.89 25.34
N PHE A 472 -19.66 -24.58 24.58
CA PHE A 472 -19.91 -24.25 23.17
C PHE A 472 -20.54 -22.87 23.00
N ALA A 473 -21.47 -22.48 23.88
CA ALA A 473 -22.03 -21.13 23.89
C ALA A 473 -20.95 -20.05 24.10
N ILE A 474 -19.93 -20.34 24.91
CA ILE A 474 -18.76 -19.47 25.07
C ILE A 474 -17.95 -19.41 23.77
N VAL A 475 -17.69 -20.54 23.10
CA VAL A 475 -16.99 -20.58 21.80
C VAL A 475 -17.73 -19.76 20.74
N LEU A 476 -19.05 -19.91 20.68
CA LEU A 476 -19.91 -19.20 19.75
C LEU A 476 -19.86 -17.67 19.95
N LEU A 477 -19.92 -17.22 21.21
CA LEU A 477 -19.75 -15.79 21.52
C LEU A 477 -18.31 -15.31 21.31
N TRP A 478 -17.33 -16.15 21.60
CA TRP A 478 -15.91 -15.89 21.36
C TRP A 478 -15.64 -15.60 19.89
N LEU A 479 -16.32 -16.30 18.98
CA LEU A 479 -16.20 -16.09 17.53
C LEU A 479 -16.53 -14.65 17.11
N GLY A 480 -17.55 -14.03 17.73
CA GLY A 480 -17.87 -12.62 17.53
C GLY A 480 -17.03 -11.64 18.35
N PHE A 481 -16.61 -12.04 19.55
CA PHE A 481 -15.84 -11.20 20.46
C PHE A 481 -14.36 -11.04 20.03
N ALA A 482 -13.73 -12.15 19.60
CA ALA A 482 -12.32 -12.24 19.29
C ALA A 482 -11.85 -11.23 18.23
N PRO A 483 -12.53 -11.01 17.08
CA PRO A 483 -12.12 -10.03 16.08
C PRO A 483 -11.94 -8.62 16.65
N GLY A 484 -12.91 -8.12 17.41
CA GLY A 484 -12.82 -6.80 18.03
C GLY A 484 -11.71 -6.73 19.09
N TRP A 485 -11.53 -7.82 19.85
CA TRP A 485 -10.49 -7.91 20.86
C TRP A 485 -9.08 -7.92 20.24
N ILE A 486 -8.87 -8.70 19.17
CA ILE A 486 -7.62 -8.71 18.39
C ILE A 486 -7.26 -7.30 17.94
N VAL A 487 -8.23 -6.61 17.33
CA VAL A 487 -8.04 -5.24 16.81
C VAL A 487 -7.69 -4.25 17.92
N GLU A 488 -8.25 -4.42 19.11
CA GLU A 488 -7.92 -3.58 20.26
C GLU A 488 -6.58 -3.89 20.90
N GLN A 489 -6.23 -5.17 21.08
CA GLN A 489 -4.95 -5.54 21.67
C GLN A 489 -3.80 -5.20 20.72
N ALA A 490 -3.93 -5.56 19.44
CA ALA A 490 -2.97 -5.18 18.41
C ALA A 490 -2.86 -3.64 18.31
N GLY A 491 -3.99 -2.92 18.29
CA GLY A 491 -4.02 -1.46 18.19
C GLY A 491 -3.37 -0.71 19.36
N LYS A 492 -3.20 -1.35 20.52
CA LYS A 492 -2.49 -0.78 21.69
C LYS A 492 -0.97 -0.93 21.60
N GLN A 493 -0.48 -1.86 20.80
CA GLN A 493 0.95 -2.18 20.72
C GLN A 493 1.69 -1.28 19.74
N THR A 494 2.99 -1.08 20.00
CA THR A 494 3.91 -0.55 19.00
C THR A 494 4.05 -1.57 17.87
N TRP A 495 3.95 -1.13 16.62
CA TRP A 495 3.85 -2.00 15.43
C TRP A 495 2.59 -2.87 15.39
N ALA A 496 1.43 -2.28 15.72
CA ALA A 496 0.12 -2.93 15.76
C ALA A 496 -0.15 -3.96 14.64
N VAL A 497 0.20 -3.63 13.39
CA VAL A 497 0.02 -4.49 12.21
C VAL A 497 0.74 -5.84 12.36
N LEU A 498 1.97 -5.86 12.88
CA LEU A 498 2.79 -7.06 13.02
C LEU A 498 2.32 -8.00 14.13
N TRP A 499 1.50 -7.50 15.06
CA TRP A 499 0.93 -8.32 16.13
C TRP A 499 -0.33 -9.08 15.70
N LEU A 500 -0.94 -8.74 14.55
CA LEU A 500 -2.16 -9.41 14.08
C LEU A 500 -2.00 -10.92 13.90
N PRO A 501 -0.95 -11.46 13.25
CA PRO A 501 -0.77 -12.91 13.13
C PRO A 501 -0.66 -13.62 14.47
N PHE A 502 0.05 -13.01 15.44
CA PHE A 502 0.18 -13.55 16.80
C PHE A 502 -1.19 -13.63 17.51
N TRP A 503 -1.97 -12.55 17.46
CA TRP A 503 -3.29 -12.54 18.11
C TRP A 503 -4.29 -13.46 17.40
N LEU A 504 -4.23 -13.58 16.08
CA LEU A 504 -5.01 -14.56 15.32
C LEU A 504 -4.67 -16.01 15.74
N LEU A 505 -3.39 -16.33 15.91
CA LEU A 505 -2.96 -17.65 16.38
C LEU A 505 -3.44 -17.90 17.82
N LEU A 506 -3.23 -16.94 18.73
CA LEU A 506 -3.62 -17.08 20.13
C LEU A 506 -5.14 -17.30 20.27
N THR A 507 -5.94 -16.53 19.54
CA THR A 507 -7.40 -16.65 19.59
C THR A 507 -7.91 -17.97 19.00
N ALA A 508 -7.24 -18.51 17.97
CA ALA A 508 -7.50 -19.85 17.46
C ALA A 508 -7.15 -20.93 18.50
N CYS A 509 -5.99 -20.83 19.16
CA CYS A 509 -5.60 -21.76 20.23
C CYS A 509 -6.59 -21.75 21.41
N ILE A 510 -7.08 -20.57 21.81
CA ILE A 510 -8.12 -20.45 22.84
C ILE A 510 -9.41 -21.15 22.38
N SER A 511 -9.82 -20.94 21.13
CA SER A 511 -11.01 -21.60 20.58
C SER A 511 -10.85 -23.12 20.52
N LEU A 512 -9.67 -23.62 20.15
CA LEU A 512 -9.37 -25.05 20.13
C LEU A 512 -9.45 -25.65 21.53
N ALA A 513 -8.83 -25.01 22.52
CA ALA A 513 -8.87 -25.48 23.91
C ALA A 513 -10.29 -25.54 24.46
N LEU A 514 -11.12 -24.54 24.17
CA LEU A 514 -12.54 -24.53 24.55
C LEU A 514 -13.33 -25.63 23.84
N LEU A 515 -13.09 -25.84 22.53
CA LEU A 515 -13.75 -26.91 21.79
C LEU A 515 -13.35 -28.30 22.28
N MET A 516 -12.08 -28.52 22.64
CA MET A 516 -11.62 -29.79 23.23
C MET A 516 -12.28 -30.12 24.57
N LEU A 517 -12.85 -29.12 25.27
CA LEU A 517 -13.65 -29.30 26.48
C LEU A 517 -15.15 -29.47 26.21
N SER A 518 -15.59 -29.17 24.98
CA SER A 518 -17.00 -29.07 24.62
C SER A 518 -17.48 -30.21 23.73
N VAL A 519 -16.70 -30.53 22.68
CA VAL A 519 -17.10 -31.47 21.61
C VAL A 519 -16.27 -32.73 21.64
N THR A 520 -16.78 -33.81 21.04
CA THR A 520 -16.04 -35.08 20.94
C THR A 520 -14.82 -34.95 20.04
N ALA A 521 -13.79 -35.77 20.30
CA ALA A 521 -12.59 -35.81 19.47
C ALA A 521 -12.86 -36.32 18.05
N GLU A 522 -13.86 -37.20 17.89
CA GLU A 522 -14.36 -37.69 16.61
C GLU A 522 -14.92 -36.54 15.77
N SER A 523 -15.86 -35.76 16.32
CA SER A 523 -16.43 -34.61 15.59
C SER A 523 -15.40 -33.56 15.19
N LEU A 524 -14.34 -33.37 15.99
CA LEU A 524 -13.25 -32.46 15.62
C LEU A 524 -12.41 -33.02 14.46
N ASN A 525 -12.08 -34.32 14.51
CA ASN A 525 -11.35 -35.01 13.45
C ASN A 525 -12.15 -35.11 12.15
N ASP A 526 -13.47 -35.23 12.22
CA ASP A 526 -14.33 -35.27 11.02
C ASP A 526 -14.25 -33.99 10.20
N ILE A 527 -13.93 -32.86 10.84
CA ILE A 527 -13.85 -31.55 10.19
C ILE A 527 -12.39 -31.20 9.82
N THR A 528 -11.42 -31.40 10.74
CA THR A 528 -10.02 -31.02 10.47
C THR A 528 -9.20 -32.12 9.80
N GLY A 529 -9.73 -33.35 9.74
CA GLY A 529 -8.99 -34.56 9.42
C GLY A 529 -8.28 -35.15 10.64
N SER A 530 -8.16 -36.49 10.68
CA SER A 530 -7.32 -37.18 11.65
C SER A 530 -5.84 -36.89 11.40
N THR A 531 -5.10 -36.64 12.48
CA THR A 531 -3.64 -36.38 12.41
C THR A 531 -2.91 -37.62 11.90
N ASP A 532 -2.08 -37.44 10.87
CA ASP A 532 -1.36 -38.53 10.20
C ASP A 532 0.10 -38.15 9.83
N LEU A 533 0.51 -36.91 10.12
CA LEU A 533 1.80 -36.36 9.67
C LEU A 533 2.99 -37.16 10.19
N TYR A 534 2.96 -37.58 11.46
CA TYR A 534 4.05 -38.36 12.06
C TYR A 534 4.25 -39.69 11.31
N ARG A 535 3.16 -40.39 11.00
CA ARG A 535 3.19 -41.66 10.25
C ARG A 535 3.77 -41.44 8.86
N ARG A 536 3.30 -40.42 8.14
CA ARG A 536 3.77 -40.08 6.78
C ARG A 536 5.26 -39.73 6.75
N ILE A 537 5.76 -38.98 7.73
CA ILE A 537 7.18 -38.59 7.75
C ILE A 537 8.06 -39.77 8.20
N VAL A 538 7.72 -40.43 9.31
CA VAL A 538 8.59 -41.44 9.93
C VAL A 538 8.46 -42.80 9.25
N GLN A 539 7.24 -43.25 8.92
CA GLN A 539 7.02 -44.56 8.31
C GLN A 539 7.09 -44.49 6.77
N ASP A 540 6.35 -43.57 6.15
CA ASP A 540 6.25 -43.50 4.68
C ASP A 540 7.40 -42.71 4.01
N ASN A 541 8.31 -42.11 4.80
CA ASN A 541 9.43 -41.30 4.32
C ASN A 541 9.05 -40.08 3.47
N TYR A 542 7.87 -39.51 3.70
CA TYR A 542 7.29 -38.54 2.77
C TYR A 542 8.18 -37.30 2.54
N TRP A 543 8.95 -36.86 3.53
CA TRP A 543 9.89 -35.72 3.44
C TRP A 543 11.37 -36.13 3.25
N GLY A 544 11.62 -37.40 2.97
CA GLY A 544 12.96 -37.95 2.77
C GLY A 544 13.72 -38.27 4.05
N ASN A 545 14.85 -38.97 3.88
CA ASN A 545 15.58 -39.63 4.95
C ASN A 545 16.02 -38.68 6.07
N VAL A 546 16.46 -37.47 5.73
CA VAL A 546 16.92 -36.46 6.71
C VAL A 546 15.83 -36.09 7.71
N TRP A 547 14.59 -35.94 7.24
CA TRP A 547 13.47 -35.60 8.11
C TRP A 547 12.92 -36.81 8.84
N ARG A 548 12.89 -37.98 8.21
CA ARG A 548 12.56 -39.24 8.88
C ARG A 548 13.40 -39.43 10.13
N ASP A 549 14.72 -39.36 10.00
CA ASP A 549 15.66 -39.63 11.09
C ASP A 549 15.55 -38.56 12.19
N ARG A 550 15.41 -37.28 11.82
CA ARG A 550 15.26 -36.18 12.79
C ARG A 550 13.93 -36.20 13.54
N MET A 551 12.84 -36.59 12.88
CA MET A 551 11.51 -36.60 13.49
C MET A 551 11.21 -37.90 14.24
N ALA A 552 11.96 -38.98 13.98
CA ALA A 552 11.83 -40.25 14.70
C ALA A 552 12.09 -40.10 16.21
N ASP A 553 12.95 -39.14 16.59
CA ASP A 553 13.26 -38.84 18.00
C ASP A 553 12.16 -38.01 18.69
N TRP A 554 11.17 -37.49 17.95
CA TRP A 554 10.12 -36.65 18.51
C TRP A 554 8.97 -37.51 19.05
N PRO A 555 8.35 -37.15 20.19
CA PRO A 555 7.14 -37.83 20.64
C PRO A 555 6.01 -37.69 19.61
N ALA A 556 5.45 -38.80 19.13
CA ALA A 556 4.34 -38.78 18.16
C ALA A 556 3.14 -37.95 18.66
N ALA A 557 2.87 -37.97 19.97
CA ALA A 557 1.82 -37.16 20.59
C ALA A 557 2.06 -35.64 20.41
N LEU A 558 3.31 -35.18 20.44
CA LEU A 558 3.66 -33.78 20.22
C LEU A 558 3.43 -33.37 18.76
N VAL A 559 3.85 -34.21 17.81
CA VAL A 559 3.64 -33.96 16.37
C VAL A 559 2.15 -33.93 16.03
N ASN A 560 1.36 -34.87 16.57
CA ASN A 560 -0.09 -34.90 16.39
C ASN A 560 -0.76 -33.66 17.00
N LEU A 561 -0.32 -33.20 18.18
CA LEU A 561 -0.83 -31.97 18.79
C LEU A 561 -0.54 -30.74 17.92
N LEU A 562 0.68 -30.63 17.39
CA LEU A 562 1.08 -29.53 16.49
C LEU A 562 0.29 -29.56 15.18
N GLU A 563 0.18 -30.72 14.54
CA GLU A 563 -0.60 -30.89 13.31
C GLU A 563 -2.06 -30.48 13.52
N ARG A 564 -2.70 -30.98 14.58
CA ARG A 564 -4.07 -30.60 14.93
C ARG A 564 -4.23 -29.10 15.15
N THR A 565 -3.27 -28.49 15.86
CA THR A 565 -3.28 -27.05 16.12
C THR A 565 -3.18 -26.24 14.84
N VAL A 566 -2.29 -26.61 13.92
CA VAL A 566 -2.11 -25.93 12.62
C VAL A 566 -3.36 -26.07 11.77
N ARG A 567 -3.89 -27.29 11.61
CA ARG A 567 -5.10 -27.57 10.81
C ARG A 567 -6.31 -26.81 11.35
N PHE A 568 -6.56 -26.88 12.66
CA PHE A 568 -7.65 -26.15 13.28
C PHE A 568 -7.47 -24.64 13.14
N THR A 569 -6.25 -24.12 13.33
CA THR A 569 -5.97 -22.69 13.18
C THR A 569 -6.28 -22.22 11.76
N ALA A 570 -5.86 -22.97 10.75
CA ALA A 570 -6.18 -22.67 9.35
C ALA A 570 -7.70 -22.65 9.11
N LEU A 571 -8.43 -23.69 9.56
CA LEU A 571 -9.89 -23.74 9.45
C LEU A 571 -10.55 -22.55 10.14
N TYR A 572 -10.13 -22.22 11.37
CA TYR A 572 -10.68 -21.11 12.14
C TYR A 572 -10.38 -19.75 11.48
N TRP A 573 -9.20 -19.60 10.87
CA TRP A 573 -8.79 -18.39 10.17
C TRP A 573 -9.62 -18.09 8.92
N LEU A 574 -10.16 -19.10 8.24
CA LEU A 574 -11.07 -18.88 7.11
C LEU A 574 -12.27 -18.00 7.47
N LEU A 575 -12.74 -18.05 8.72
CA LEU A 575 -13.81 -17.21 9.24
C LEU A 575 -13.31 -16.03 10.09
N LEU A 576 -12.30 -16.25 10.92
CA LEU A 576 -11.77 -15.21 11.83
C LEU A 576 -11.14 -14.04 11.07
N VAL A 577 -10.47 -14.30 9.95
CA VAL A 577 -9.81 -13.24 9.18
C VAL A 577 -10.81 -12.26 8.54
N PRO A 578 -11.83 -12.70 7.78
CA PRO A 578 -12.87 -11.79 7.27
C PRO A 578 -13.53 -10.95 8.36
N LEU A 579 -13.80 -11.56 9.53
CA LEU A 579 -14.35 -10.85 10.69
C LEU A 579 -13.37 -9.80 11.23
N THR A 580 -12.08 -10.12 11.29
CA THR A 580 -11.03 -9.20 11.76
C THR A 580 -10.84 -8.03 10.79
N ILE A 581 -10.90 -8.28 9.48
CA ILE A 581 -10.89 -7.23 8.45
C ILE A 581 -12.07 -6.27 8.66
N CYS A 582 -13.29 -6.80 8.83
CA CYS A 582 -14.47 -5.98 9.07
C CYS A 582 -14.34 -5.17 10.38
N ALA A 583 -13.79 -5.79 11.44
CA ALA A 583 -13.53 -5.12 12.72
C ALA A 583 -12.46 -4.01 12.63
N LEU A 584 -11.44 -4.17 11.77
CA LEU A 584 -10.41 -3.14 11.54
C LEU A 584 -11.01 -1.88 10.89
N ILE A 585 -11.85 -2.07 9.87
CA ILE A 585 -12.44 -0.97 9.07
C ILE A 585 -13.25 -0.01 9.95
N ILE A 586 -13.96 -0.56 10.95
CA ILE A 586 -14.85 0.21 11.82
C ILE A 586 -14.18 0.69 13.12
N ASN A 587 -12.95 0.27 13.41
CA ASN A 587 -12.30 0.60 14.68
C ASN A 587 -11.47 1.90 14.57
N PRO A 588 -11.75 2.93 15.39
CA PRO A 588 -11.08 4.22 15.30
C PRO A 588 -9.59 4.21 15.70
N LEU A 589 -9.08 3.12 16.30
CA LEU A 589 -7.64 3.00 16.61
C LEU A 589 -6.80 2.88 15.33
N TRP A 590 -7.39 2.39 14.25
CA TRP A 590 -6.69 2.05 13.02
C TRP A 590 -6.93 3.14 11.97
N ARG A 591 -5.83 3.72 11.49
CA ARG A 591 -5.86 4.70 10.39
C ARG A 591 -5.80 3.98 9.05
N PHE A 592 -6.28 4.64 7.99
CA PHE A 592 -6.32 4.07 6.63
C PHE A 592 -5.03 3.34 6.20
N PRO A 593 -3.80 3.88 6.39
CA PRO A 593 -2.59 3.15 6.01
C PRO A 593 -2.40 1.85 6.80
N ALA A 594 -2.71 1.85 8.10
CA ALA A 594 -2.59 0.66 8.93
C ALA A 594 -3.68 -0.36 8.58
N VAL A 595 -4.91 0.08 8.29
CA VAL A 595 -5.99 -0.80 7.81
C VAL A 595 -5.62 -1.45 6.49
N ALA A 596 -5.06 -0.69 5.54
CA ALA A 596 -4.61 -1.20 4.25
C ALA A 596 -3.48 -2.23 4.42
N SER A 597 -2.43 -1.91 5.20
CA SER A 597 -1.34 -2.87 5.48
C SER A 597 -1.84 -4.13 6.19
N SER A 598 -2.75 -3.99 7.15
CA SER A 598 -3.39 -5.12 7.82
C SER A 598 -4.21 -5.97 6.88
N PHE A 599 -4.96 -5.37 5.95
CA PHE A 599 -5.72 -6.11 4.94
C PHE A 599 -4.82 -7.03 4.12
N PHE A 600 -3.67 -6.54 3.64
CA PHE A 600 -2.73 -7.36 2.87
C PHE A 600 -2.14 -8.52 3.68
N ILE A 601 -1.76 -8.30 4.94
CA ILE A 601 -1.27 -9.40 5.79
C ILE A 601 -2.38 -10.42 6.05
N LEU A 602 -3.56 -9.94 6.38
CA LEU A 602 -4.71 -10.79 6.70
C LEU A 602 -5.14 -11.62 5.49
N ILE A 603 -5.24 -11.04 4.29
CA ILE A 603 -5.65 -11.78 3.10
C ILE A 603 -4.60 -12.83 2.70
N SER A 604 -3.31 -12.55 2.89
CA SER A 604 -2.25 -13.55 2.69
C SER A 604 -2.37 -14.72 3.66
N LEU A 605 -2.67 -14.45 4.93
CA LEU A 605 -2.92 -15.52 5.93
C LEU A 605 -4.19 -16.30 5.63
N TRP A 606 -5.24 -15.63 5.12
CA TRP A 606 -6.47 -16.30 4.70
C TRP A 606 -6.23 -17.21 3.49
N TRP A 607 -5.41 -16.78 2.54
CA TRP A 607 -5.01 -17.61 1.39
C TRP A 607 -4.20 -18.83 1.85
N LEU A 608 -3.24 -18.63 2.76
CA LEU A 608 -2.48 -19.75 3.35
C LEU A 608 -3.40 -20.73 4.10
N ALA A 609 -4.39 -20.21 4.82
CA ALA A 609 -5.39 -21.04 5.49
C ALA A 609 -6.25 -21.85 4.51
N LYS A 610 -6.68 -21.23 3.39
CA LYS A 610 -7.39 -21.92 2.30
C LYS A 610 -6.56 -23.05 1.73
N TRP A 611 -5.28 -22.80 1.47
CA TRP A 611 -4.38 -23.82 0.94
C TRP A 611 -4.27 -25.03 1.87
N ILE A 612 -4.11 -24.82 3.18
CA ILE A 612 -4.04 -25.92 4.16
C ILE A 612 -5.37 -26.69 4.26
N VAL A 613 -6.49 -25.99 4.24
CA VAL A 613 -7.82 -26.57 4.54
C VAL A 613 -8.45 -27.23 3.33
N VAL A 614 -8.19 -26.73 2.12
CA VAL A 614 -8.85 -27.23 0.91
C VAL A 614 -7.87 -27.92 -0.04
N ASP A 615 -6.75 -27.28 -0.38
CA ASP A 615 -5.80 -27.85 -1.34
C ASP A 615 -5.01 -29.04 -0.75
N GLU A 616 -4.66 -28.96 0.54
CA GLU A 616 -3.90 -29.99 1.28
C GLU A 616 -4.76 -30.74 2.32
N ALA A 617 -6.08 -30.80 2.10
CA ALA A 617 -6.95 -31.47 3.06
C ALA A 617 -6.67 -32.98 3.11
N ILE A 618 -6.68 -33.55 4.32
CA ILE A 618 -6.52 -34.99 4.56
C ILE A 618 -7.88 -35.70 4.68
N THR A 619 -8.97 -34.93 4.82
CA THR A 619 -10.33 -35.48 4.94
C THR A 619 -11.11 -35.29 3.66
N ASP A 620 -11.73 -36.37 3.23
CA ASP A 620 -12.74 -36.42 2.18
C ASP A 620 -14.04 -35.71 2.60
N ASN A 621 -14.40 -35.75 3.88
CA ASN A 621 -15.64 -35.13 4.41
C ASN A 621 -15.79 -33.64 4.11
N LEU A 622 -14.69 -32.91 3.92
CA LEU A 622 -14.73 -31.50 3.53
C LEU A 622 -14.67 -31.34 2.01
N ILE A 623 -13.69 -31.97 1.35
CA ILE A 623 -13.45 -31.79 -0.10
C ILE A 623 -14.63 -32.33 -0.92
N GLU A 624 -15.23 -33.46 -0.54
CA GLU A 624 -16.39 -34.05 -1.24
C GLU A 624 -17.63 -33.14 -1.23
N LEU A 625 -17.75 -32.26 -0.23
CA LEU A 625 -18.88 -31.33 -0.11
C LEU A 625 -18.69 -30.07 -0.96
N ILE A 626 -17.45 -29.75 -1.36
CA ILE A 626 -17.13 -28.55 -2.12
C ILE A 626 -17.25 -28.87 -3.60
N ALA A 627 -18.07 -28.12 -4.32
CA ALA A 627 -18.21 -28.30 -5.77
C ALA A 627 -16.89 -27.97 -6.50
N PRO A 628 -16.64 -28.53 -7.70
CA PRO A 628 -15.55 -28.09 -8.56
C PRO A 628 -15.62 -26.57 -8.80
N ASN A 629 -14.56 -25.84 -8.46
CA ASN A 629 -14.52 -24.36 -8.46
C ASN A 629 -15.55 -23.68 -7.54
N GLY A 630 -16.10 -24.39 -6.55
CA GLY A 630 -17.05 -23.87 -5.56
C GLY A 630 -16.40 -22.99 -4.50
N GLU A 631 -15.10 -23.12 -4.30
CA GLU A 631 -14.33 -22.42 -3.27
C GLU A 631 -14.50 -20.88 -3.24
N PRO A 632 -14.48 -20.15 -4.37
CA PRO A 632 -14.68 -18.71 -4.36
C PRO A 632 -16.06 -18.31 -3.81
N TYR A 633 -17.10 -19.10 -4.09
CA TYR A 633 -18.45 -18.85 -3.59
C TYR A 633 -18.54 -19.05 -2.08
N LEU A 634 -17.91 -20.09 -1.54
CA LEU A 634 -17.82 -20.33 -0.10
C LEU A 634 -16.98 -19.24 0.59
N GLY A 635 -15.90 -18.78 -0.03
CA GLY A 635 -15.13 -17.62 0.45
C GLY A 635 -15.98 -16.35 0.50
N MET A 636 -16.71 -16.03 -0.57
CA MET A 636 -17.66 -14.91 -0.60
C MET A 636 -18.75 -15.04 0.46
N LEU A 637 -19.24 -16.25 0.73
CA LEU A 637 -20.22 -16.51 1.78
C LEU A 637 -19.68 -16.16 3.17
N LEU A 638 -18.43 -16.51 3.48
CA LEU A 638 -17.78 -16.16 4.74
C LEU A 638 -17.59 -14.64 4.89
N PHE A 639 -17.20 -13.94 3.82
CA PHE A 639 -17.12 -12.48 3.80
C PHE A 639 -18.49 -11.80 3.93
N LEU A 640 -19.53 -12.35 3.30
CA LEU A 640 -20.90 -11.87 3.44
C LEU A 640 -21.39 -12.03 4.88
N LEU A 641 -21.16 -13.19 5.50
CA LEU A 641 -21.50 -13.45 6.90
C LEU A 641 -20.74 -12.48 7.83
N ALA A 642 -19.44 -12.28 7.61
CA ALA A 642 -18.61 -11.39 8.43
C ALA A 642 -19.06 -9.92 8.34
N SER A 643 -19.31 -9.43 7.13
CA SER A 643 -19.78 -8.05 6.91
C SER A 643 -21.18 -7.84 7.48
N HIS A 644 -22.09 -8.79 7.27
CA HIS A 644 -23.46 -8.74 7.82
C HIS A 644 -23.47 -8.73 9.35
N ALA A 645 -22.72 -9.63 10.01
CA ALA A 645 -22.61 -9.65 11.47
C ALA A 645 -22.00 -8.35 12.02
N THR A 646 -21.01 -7.81 11.33
CA THR A 646 -20.38 -6.54 11.71
C THR A 646 -21.34 -5.35 11.60
N LEU A 647 -22.13 -5.27 10.53
CA LEU A 647 -23.17 -4.25 10.38
C LEU A 647 -24.25 -4.39 11.46
N LEU A 648 -24.71 -5.61 11.71
CA LEU A 648 -25.74 -5.90 12.72
C LEU A 648 -25.27 -5.60 14.15
N SER A 649 -23.98 -5.71 14.44
CA SER A 649 -23.42 -5.31 15.74
C SER A 649 -23.68 -3.82 16.07
N ASN A 650 -23.92 -2.98 15.04
CA ASN A 650 -24.23 -1.55 15.14
C ASN A 650 -25.73 -1.23 15.12
N LEU A 651 -26.59 -2.23 15.25
CA LEU A 651 -28.04 -2.05 15.23
C LEU A 651 -28.49 -1.09 16.33
N ASN A 652 -29.27 -0.09 15.92
CA ASN A 652 -29.97 0.89 16.73
C ASN A 652 -31.36 1.18 16.11
N TYR A 653 -32.20 1.96 16.81
CA TYR A 653 -33.56 2.23 16.35
C TYR A 653 -33.63 2.99 15.02
N ARG A 654 -32.60 3.78 14.67
CA ARG A 654 -32.57 4.60 13.45
C ARG A 654 -32.24 3.77 12.20
N ASN A 655 -31.45 2.72 12.33
CA ASN A 655 -31.04 1.87 11.22
C ASN A 655 -31.76 0.51 11.19
N ALA A 656 -32.76 0.28 12.04
CA ALA A 656 -33.44 -1.01 12.14
C ALA A 656 -34.07 -1.47 10.81
N ILE A 657 -34.82 -0.59 10.13
CA ILE A 657 -35.44 -0.91 8.83
C ILE A 657 -34.37 -1.23 7.77
N PHE A 658 -33.31 -0.42 7.72
CA PHE A 658 -32.18 -0.66 6.82
C PHE A 658 -31.53 -2.02 7.09
N MET A 659 -31.32 -2.39 8.35
CA MET A 659 -30.74 -3.67 8.71
C MET A 659 -31.65 -4.85 8.35
N VAL A 660 -32.97 -4.72 8.47
CA VAL A 660 -33.92 -5.75 8.00
C VAL A 660 -33.78 -5.97 6.50
N ILE A 661 -33.71 -4.90 5.72
CA ILE A 661 -33.51 -4.97 4.26
C ILE A 661 -32.17 -5.67 3.94
N VAL A 662 -31.08 -5.24 4.60
CA VAL A 662 -29.76 -5.87 4.45
C VAL A 662 -29.81 -7.36 4.78
N SER A 663 -30.49 -7.76 5.86
CA SER A 663 -30.61 -9.15 6.26
C SER A 663 -31.39 -10.00 5.26
N ILE A 664 -32.44 -9.46 4.64
CA ILE A 664 -33.19 -10.16 3.58
C ILE A 664 -32.30 -10.42 2.37
N PHE A 665 -31.61 -9.38 1.87
CA PHE A 665 -30.70 -9.53 0.73
C PHE A 665 -29.52 -10.45 1.05
N ALA A 666 -28.93 -10.33 2.24
CA ALA A 666 -27.83 -11.19 2.67
C ALA A 666 -28.27 -12.65 2.80
N LEU A 667 -29.51 -12.92 3.21
CA LEU A 667 -30.06 -14.27 3.28
C LEU A 667 -30.27 -14.88 1.87
N MET A 668 -30.81 -14.10 0.93
CA MET A 668 -30.97 -14.56 -0.46
C MET A 668 -29.60 -14.83 -1.11
N ALA A 669 -28.65 -13.91 -0.91
CA ALA A 669 -27.29 -14.07 -1.40
C ALA A 669 -26.57 -15.25 -0.74
N SER A 670 -26.76 -15.49 0.56
CA SER A 670 -26.12 -16.61 1.25
C SER A 670 -26.62 -17.97 0.76
N TRP A 671 -27.92 -18.10 0.50
CA TRP A 671 -28.49 -19.31 -0.10
C TRP A 671 -27.90 -19.58 -1.49
N TRP A 672 -27.86 -18.54 -2.34
CA TRP A 672 -27.28 -18.64 -3.68
C TRP A 672 -25.80 -19.01 -3.65
N LEU A 673 -24.99 -18.33 -2.82
CA LEU A 673 -23.55 -18.62 -2.67
C LEU A 673 -23.30 -20.04 -2.16
N MET A 674 -24.10 -20.50 -1.19
CA MET A 674 -23.97 -21.87 -0.67
C MET A 674 -24.24 -22.91 -1.77
N ASN A 675 -25.31 -22.76 -2.55
CA ASN A 675 -25.65 -23.73 -3.60
C ASN A 675 -24.64 -23.76 -4.75
N ASN A 676 -23.98 -22.64 -5.07
CA ASN A 676 -22.91 -22.62 -6.07
C ASN A 676 -21.57 -23.11 -5.51
N GLY A 677 -21.38 -23.04 -4.18
CA GLY A 677 -20.16 -23.47 -3.52
C GLY A 677 -20.13 -24.96 -3.17
N LEU A 678 -21.30 -25.56 -2.93
CA LEU A 678 -21.45 -26.94 -2.48
C LEU A 678 -21.84 -27.90 -3.61
N GLU A 679 -21.36 -29.14 -3.50
CA GLU A 679 -21.63 -30.22 -4.45
C GLU A 679 -23.13 -30.57 -4.48
N GLN A 680 -23.70 -30.66 -5.68
CA GLN A 680 -25.12 -30.93 -5.86
C GLN A 680 -25.41 -32.43 -6.03
N VAL A 681 -24.40 -33.21 -6.41
CA VAL A 681 -24.51 -34.67 -6.60
C VAL A 681 -23.40 -35.37 -5.84
N LEU A 682 -23.71 -35.85 -4.63
CA LEU A 682 -22.77 -36.57 -3.77
C LEU A 682 -23.19 -38.04 -3.61
N PHE A 683 -22.25 -38.95 -3.83
CA PHE A 683 -22.43 -40.39 -3.64
C PHE A 683 -21.81 -40.83 -2.32
N LYS A 684 -22.63 -41.09 -1.30
CA LYS A 684 -22.15 -41.63 -0.01
C LYS A 684 -23.10 -42.68 0.53
N TYR A 685 -22.52 -43.73 1.13
CA TYR A 685 -23.28 -44.81 1.79
C TYR A 685 -24.34 -45.46 0.89
N GLY A 686 -24.07 -45.59 -0.41
CA GLY A 686 -24.97 -46.20 -1.38
C GLY A 686 -26.19 -45.36 -1.75
N SER A 687 -26.21 -44.07 -1.40
CA SER A 687 -27.29 -43.11 -1.75
C SER A 687 -26.71 -41.87 -2.43
N VAL A 688 -27.55 -41.20 -3.24
CA VAL A 688 -27.23 -39.92 -3.89
C VAL A 688 -27.94 -38.81 -3.17
N PHE A 689 -27.24 -37.75 -2.78
CA PHE A 689 -27.83 -36.57 -2.16
C PHE A 689 -27.02 -35.31 -2.51
N SER A 690 -27.61 -34.13 -2.38
CA SER A 690 -26.86 -32.87 -2.48
C SER A 690 -26.14 -32.58 -1.16
N ALA A 691 -25.03 -31.85 -1.19
CA ALA A 691 -24.32 -31.44 0.02
C ALA A 691 -25.20 -30.58 0.97
N PRO A 692 -26.07 -29.66 0.50
CA PRO A 692 -27.07 -29.02 1.38
C PRO A 692 -28.00 -30.01 2.09
N GLN A 693 -28.48 -31.04 1.38
CA GLN A 693 -29.28 -32.11 1.97
C GLN A 693 -28.49 -32.91 3.02
N PHE A 694 -27.20 -33.16 2.76
CA PHE A 694 -26.30 -33.84 3.70
C PHE A 694 -26.08 -33.05 4.98
N LEU A 695 -25.87 -31.73 4.87
CA LEU A 695 -25.58 -30.85 6.00
C LEU A 695 -26.82 -30.51 6.83
N LEU A 696 -27.97 -30.30 6.18
CA LEU A 696 -29.19 -29.79 6.83
C LEU A 696 -30.24 -30.88 7.08
N GLY A 697 -30.08 -32.07 6.50
CA GLY A 697 -30.97 -33.21 6.67
C GLY A 697 -30.89 -33.83 8.07
N ALA A 698 -32.02 -34.35 8.57
CA ALA A 698 -32.05 -35.03 9.87
C ALA A 698 -31.37 -36.41 9.81
N ASN A 699 -31.57 -37.13 8.70
CA ASN A 699 -31.06 -38.46 8.44
C ASN A 699 -30.78 -38.62 6.93
N ARG A 700 -30.02 -39.66 6.58
CA ARG A 700 -29.57 -39.94 5.21
C ARG A 700 -30.63 -40.66 4.34
N THR A 701 -31.82 -40.88 4.91
CA THR A 701 -32.89 -41.68 4.30
C THR A 701 -34.11 -40.84 3.92
N GLN A 702 -34.36 -39.71 4.60
CA GLN A 702 -35.49 -38.83 4.32
C GLN A 702 -35.05 -37.58 3.55
N TRP A 703 -35.58 -37.43 2.34
CA TRP A 703 -35.30 -36.30 1.47
C TRP A 703 -36.15 -35.11 1.88
N LEU A 704 -35.54 -33.92 1.98
CA LEU A 704 -36.25 -32.70 2.33
C LEU A 704 -36.50 -31.88 1.05
N PRO A 705 -37.70 -31.27 0.91
CA PRO A 705 -37.92 -30.30 -0.15
C PRO A 705 -36.96 -29.11 -0.03
N GLU A 706 -36.63 -28.49 -1.15
CA GLU A 706 -35.72 -27.34 -1.21
C GLU A 706 -36.17 -26.19 -0.31
N GLU A 707 -37.48 -25.94 -0.21
CA GLU A 707 -38.04 -24.92 0.68
C GLU A 707 -37.73 -25.18 2.16
N VAL A 708 -37.73 -26.45 2.57
CA VAL A 708 -37.38 -26.84 3.94
C VAL A 708 -35.88 -26.69 4.17
N LEU A 709 -35.04 -27.00 3.18
CA LEU A 709 -33.60 -26.77 3.25
C LEU A 709 -33.28 -25.28 3.35
N MET A 710 -33.93 -24.44 2.54
CA MET A 710 -33.79 -22.98 2.58
C MET A 710 -34.23 -22.41 3.94
N PHE A 711 -35.32 -22.91 4.51
CA PHE A 711 -35.77 -22.52 5.84
C PHE A 711 -34.75 -22.90 6.92
N ARG A 712 -34.23 -24.14 6.89
CA ARG A 712 -33.19 -24.61 7.83
C ARG A 712 -31.91 -23.78 7.70
N TRP A 713 -31.47 -23.50 6.47
CA TRP A 713 -30.33 -22.63 6.20
C TRP A 713 -30.54 -21.23 6.76
N SER A 714 -31.76 -20.68 6.63
CA SER A 714 -32.09 -19.35 7.15
C SER A 714 -31.92 -19.27 8.66
N ILE A 715 -32.32 -20.33 9.40
CA ILE A 715 -32.10 -20.43 10.84
C ILE A 715 -30.60 -20.47 11.16
N VAL A 716 -29.83 -21.30 10.46
CA VAL A 716 -28.38 -21.44 10.68
C VAL A 716 -27.65 -20.12 10.40
N TYR A 717 -27.90 -19.52 9.24
CA TYR A 717 -27.25 -18.29 8.80
C TYR A 717 -27.60 -17.10 9.71
N LEU A 718 -28.89 -16.85 9.98
CA LEU A 718 -29.30 -15.74 10.85
C LEU A 718 -28.90 -15.97 12.30
N GLY A 719 -28.93 -17.22 12.77
CA GLY A 719 -28.43 -17.60 14.09
C GLY A 719 -26.94 -17.30 14.24
N ALA A 720 -26.12 -17.71 13.27
CA ALA A 720 -24.69 -17.43 13.25
C ALA A 720 -24.41 -15.91 13.22
N VAL A 721 -25.06 -15.17 12.31
CA VAL A 721 -24.94 -13.71 12.22
C VAL A 721 -25.32 -13.04 13.54
N GLY A 722 -26.43 -13.46 14.16
CA GLY A 722 -26.91 -12.88 15.42
C GLY A 722 -25.94 -13.10 16.57
N VAL A 723 -25.44 -14.33 16.75
CA VAL A 723 -24.48 -14.67 17.80
C VAL A 723 -23.16 -13.91 17.63
N ILE A 724 -22.62 -13.87 16.41
CA ILE A 724 -21.38 -13.16 16.09
C ILE A 724 -21.56 -11.65 16.31
N ALA A 725 -22.68 -11.08 15.86
CA ALA A 725 -23.01 -9.67 16.05
C ALA A 725 -23.10 -9.30 17.54
N MET A 726 -23.66 -10.17 18.38
CA MET A 726 -23.73 -9.96 19.83
C MET A 726 -22.34 -9.99 20.49
N GLY A 727 -21.48 -10.94 20.12
CA GLY A 727 -20.08 -10.97 20.57
C GLY A 727 -19.33 -9.69 20.19
N ALA A 728 -19.47 -9.26 18.93
CA ALA A 728 -18.85 -8.03 18.41
C ALA A 728 -19.39 -6.75 19.07
N ARG A 729 -20.67 -6.74 19.45
CA ARG A 729 -21.30 -5.62 20.17
C ARG A 729 -20.73 -5.47 21.58
N TYR A 730 -20.57 -6.57 22.31
CA TYR A 730 -20.11 -6.51 23.69
C TYR A 730 -18.64 -6.15 23.84
N VAL A 731 -17.75 -6.64 22.96
CA VAL A 731 -16.34 -6.22 22.98
C VAL A 731 -16.22 -4.71 22.78
N ARG A 732 -16.99 -4.15 21.83
CA ARG A 732 -17.02 -2.71 21.58
C ARG A 732 -17.56 -1.91 22.78
N LEU A 733 -18.60 -2.39 23.45
CA LEU A 733 -19.15 -1.72 24.63
C LEU A 733 -18.13 -1.70 25.79
N LEU A 734 -17.42 -2.81 26.01
CA LEU A 734 -16.36 -2.88 27.03
C LEU A 734 -15.21 -1.92 26.68
N ALA A 735 -14.83 -1.85 25.41
CA ALA A 735 -13.79 -0.95 24.95
C ALA A 735 -14.13 0.53 25.06
N LEU A 736 -15.39 0.89 24.83
CA LEU A 736 -15.89 2.25 24.99
C LEU A 736 -15.91 2.70 26.45
N ILE A 737 -16.08 1.78 27.41
CA ILE A 737 -16.02 2.11 28.84
C ILE A 737 -14.58 2.16 29.35
N GLY A 738 -13.68 1.41 28.72
CA GLY A 738 -12.25 1.44 29.06
C GLY A 738 -11.50 2.67 28.54
N ARG A 739 -12.10 3.46 27.64
CA ARG A 739 -11.60 4.76 27.17
C ARG A 739 -12.27 5.89 27.93
#